data_AF-A0A7W0X4I7-F1
#
_entry.id   AF-A0A7W0X4I7-F1
#
_cell.length_a   1.000
_cell.length_b   1.000
_cell.length_c   1.000
_cell.angle_alpha   90.00
_cell.angle_beta   90.00
_cell.angle_gamma   90.00
#
_symmetry.space_group_name_H-M   'P 1'
#
loop_
_entity.id
_entity.type
_entity.pdbx_description
1 polymer ?
#
loop_
_entity_poly.entity_id
_entity_poly.type
_entity_poly.pdbx_seq_one_letter_code
_entity_poly.pdbx_strand_id
1 'polypeptide(L)'
;MSRWQFWIDRGGTFTDIVARRPDGTLTTHKLLSENPERYGDAAVHGIREILGLSPGAPIPAGAIEAVKMGTTVATNALLERKGERTALVITQGFADALRIAYQNRPKLFVRRIVLPALLYERVIEADERIGAHGEVVRPLAAAAVEFELRKAHADGIRAVAIVLMHGYRFAQHEKALAQIARAIGFAQVSVSHEVSPLLKLVSRGDTTVVDAYLSPILRRYVDQVERAICGGDSNPGALGRAGDAVDPSGMKLQFMQSSGGLTDARLFQGKDAILSGPAGGVVGAVEVSRLAGFAKIIGFDMGGTSTDVTHWAGEYERAFVTEVAGVRLRAPMMSIHTVAAGGGSICSFDGSRLRVGPESAGANPGPAAYRRGGPLTVTDCNIMVGKLVPDLFPSVFGRSGGDPLDAEVVREKFASLAASLAAQTGTARAPHEVAEGFLRIAVENMANAIKHISVQRGYDVTEYTLCCFGGAAGQHACLVADALGMTRVFIHPLAGVLSAYGMGLADVRALRQTAIEARLSTEALADTGARFQALEATVRGEVERQGIAPARIACQRSLHVKYEGTDTTLEIPATAFVATIIAEFERRYAQQYGFLMPGKPLVIEAVAVEAVGKTQSAADLQPDFAPRDGALRRLRTMRIYTAGAFHDTAVYAREDLRPGDAIDGPAVIRERNATTVVEPGWRAVLTPRDDLVLDRVEAARRAHAIGTTADPVLLEVFNNLFMAIAEQMGVTLANTSYSVNIKERLDFSCALFDADGNLIANAPHMPVHLGSMGESVQTIIDRRAGTMQPGDIFVLNAPYNGGTHLPDVTVIAPVFLDSARALAGVDVGAAAKPEFYVASRGHHADIGGITPGSMPPDSTHVDEEGVLLDNVQLVAQGRFLEEEMRRILSSGRYPSRNIDQNLADLRAQVAACAKGSDELKKMVAHFGLPVVRAYMQHVQNNAEEAVRRVLDVLKDGRFEYEMDSGAKVVVAISIDKERREATIDFTGTSSQQPTNFNAPSAVCKAAVLYVFRTLVDDEIPMNAGCL
;
A
#
# COMPACT_ATOMS: atom_id res chain seq x y z
N MET A 1 -13.78 -43.52 5.96
CA MET A 1 -13.23 -43.26 4.61
C MET A 1 -13.00 -41.78 4.51
N SER A 2 -11.79 -41.36 4.19
CA SER A 2 -11.44 -39.96 3.93
C SER A 2 -12.16 -39.46 2.66
N ARG A 3 -12.56 -38.19 2.66
CA ARG A 3 -13.29 -37.54 1.56
C ARG A 3 -12.35 -36.57 0.84
N TRP A 4 -12.76 -36.07 -0.33
CA TRP A 4 -11.96 -35.09 -1.08
C TRP A 4 -11.92 -33.73 -0.38
N GLN A 5 -10.80 -33.02 -0.49
CA GLN A 5 -10.75 -31.59 -0.19
C GLN A 5 -10.30 -30.82 -1.43
N PHE A 6 -10.90 -29.66 -1.68
CA PHE A 6 -10.51 -28.77 -2.77
C PHE A 6 -10.10 -27.42 -2.21
N TRP A 7 -8.93 -26.93 -2.60
CA TRP A 7 -8.40 -25.63 -2.24
C TRP A 7 -8.22 -24.82 -3.52
N ILE A 8 -8.87 -23.66 -3.61
CA ILE A 8 -9.08 -22.99 -4.90
C ILE A 8 -8.76 -21.50 -4.78
N ASP A 9 -7.82 -21.03 -5.59
CA ASP A 9 -7.60 -19.60 -5.79
C ASP A 9 -8.15 -19.19 -7.15
N ARG A 10 -9.22 -18.39 -7.15
CA ARG A 10 -9.77 -17.82 -8.37
C ARG A 10 -9.14 -16.45 -8.63
N GLY A 11 -8.01 -16.45 -9.32
CA GLY A 11 -7.30 -15.24 -9.75
C GLY A 11 -7.87 -14.58 -11.00
N GLY A 12 -7.22 -13.51 -11.48
CA GLY A 12 -7.65 -12.76 -12.67
C GLY A 12 -7.42 -13.50 -14.00
N THR A 13 -6.29 -14.19 -14.16
CA THR A 13 -5.95 -14.91 -15.41
C THR A 13 -6.30 -16.40 -15.32
N PHE A 14 -5.90 -17.04 -14.22
CA PHE A 14 -6.08 -18.48 -14.01
C PHE A 14 -6.79 -18.75 -12.68
N THR A 15 -7.55 -19.84 -12.66
CA THR A 15 -8.08 -20.47 -11.46
C THR A 15 -7.22 -21.68 -11.13
N ASP A 16 -6.62 -21.64 -9.95
CA ASP A 16 -5.68 -22.63 -9.45
C ASP A 16 -6.37 -23.54 -8.45
N ILE A 17 -6.29 -24.84 -8.66
CA ILE A 17 -6.94 -25.85 -7.82
C ILE A 17 -5.87 -26.80 -7.29
N VAL A 18 -5.85 -26.96 -5.96
CA VAL A 18 -5.14 -28.04 -5.27
C VAL A 18 -6.20 -28.94 -4.66
N ALA A 19 -6.25 -30.20 -5.09
CA ALA A 19 -7.18 -31.19 -4.54
C ALA A 19 -6.41 -32.23 -3.74
N ARG A 20 -6.87 -32.48 -2.52
CA ARG A 20 -6.42 -33.59 -1.69
C ARG A 20 -7.34 -34.78 -1.89
N ARG A 21 -6.77 -35.88 -2.37
CA ARG A 21 -7.46 -37.15 -2.55
C ARG A 21 -7.80 -37.79 -1.20
N PRO A 22 -8.77 -38.71 -1.15
CA PRO A 22 -9.01 -39.56 0.01
C PRO A 22 -7.75 -40.24 0.56
N ASP A 23 -6.85 -40.71 -0.29
CA ASP A 23 -5.59 -41.35 0.15
C ASP A 23 -4.56 -40.38 0.75
N GLY A 24 -4.85 -39.06 0.75
CA GLY A 24 -4.00 -38.01 1.29
C GLY A 24 -3.07 -37.35 0.28
N THR A 25 -2.95 -37.88 -0.95
CA THR A 25 -2.11 -37.30 -2.01
C THR A 25 -2.71 -36.01 -2.58
N LEU A 26 -1.83 -35.15 -3.11
CA LEU A 26 -2.24 -33.89 -3.73
C LEU A 26 -2.21 -33.99 -5.25
N THR A 27 -3.19 -33.39 -5.91
CA THR A 27 -3.20 -33.16 -7.35
C THR A 27 -3.49 -31.68 -7.62
N THR A 28 -2.88 -31.13 -8.67
CA THR A 28 -3.08 -29.74 -9.07
C THR A 28 -3.81 -29.67 -10.40
N HIS A 29 -4.59 -28.62 -10.60
CA HIS A 29 -5.25 -28.32 -11.87
C HIS A 29 -5.31 -26.81 -12.09
N LYS A 30 -5.25 -26.37 -13.36
CA LYS A 30 -5.20 -24.96 -13.71
C LYS A 30 -6.09 -24.69 -14.93
N LEU A 31 -6.98 -23.72 -14.79
CA LEU A 31 -7.96 -23.33 -15.81
C LEU A 31 -7.90 -21.83 -16.05
N LEU A 32 -8.29 -21.35 -17.24
CA LEU A 32 -8.49 -19.91 -17.44
C LEU A 32 -9.64 -19.44 -16.54
N SER A 33 -9.45 -18.34 -15.81
CA SER A 33 -10.50 -17.82 -14.90
C SER A 33 -11.78 -17.44 -15.61
N GLU A 34 -11.69 -17.07 -16.88
CA GLU A 34 -12.81 -16.72 -17.73
C GLU A 34 -12.71 -17.41 -19.09
N ASN A 35 -13.65 -18.32 -19.36
CA ASN A 35 -13.82 -18.97 -20.66
C ASN A 35 -15.30 -19.31 -20.89
N PRO A 36 -16.15 -18.30 -21.16
CA PRO A 36 -17.61 -18.44 -21.19
C PRO A 36 -18.11 -19.42 -22.26
N GLU A 37 -17.31 -19.70 -23.29
CA GLU A 37 -17.60 -20.68 -24.34
C GLU A 37 -17.54 -22.14 -23.84
N ARG A 38 -16.86 -22.40 -22.71
CA ARG A 38 -16.62 -23.74 -22.16
C ARG A 38 -17.29 -24.00 -20.82
N TYR A 39 -17.29 -23.03 -19.91
CA TYR A 39 -17.83 -23.19 -18.56
C TYR A 39 -18.34 -21.87 -17.97
N GLY A 40 -19.37 -21.97 -17.11
CA GLY A 40 -19.93 -20.82 -16.39
C GLY A 40 -19.12 -20.40 -15.16
N ASP A 41 -18.42 -21.33 -14.51
CA ASP A 41 -17.51 -21.05 -13.40
C ASP A 41 -16.32 -22.04 -13.41
N ALA A 42 -15.10 -21.52 -13.35
CA ALA A 42 -13.88 -22.30 -13.47
C ALA A 42 -13.62 -23.21 -12.25
N ALA A 43 -14.00 -22.77 -11.05
CA ALA A 43 -13.79 -23.54 -9.82
C ALA A 43 -14.67 -24.79 -9.81
N VAL A 44 -15.97 -24.62 -10.09
CA VAL A 44 -16.92 -25.74 -10.21
C VAL A 44 -16.51 -26.67 -11.33
N HIS A 45 -16.13 -26.13 -12.50
CA HIS A 45 -15.70 -26.96 -13.63
C HIS A 45 -14.47 -27.82 -13.29
N GLY A 46 -13.44 -27.23 -12.67
CA GLY A 46 -12.24 -27.96 -12.29
C GLY A 46 -12.48 -29.03 -11.23
N ILE A 47 -13.38 -28.81 -10.26
CA ILE A 47 -13.82 -29.87 -9.32
C ILE A 47 -14.39 -31.05 -10.09
N ARG A 48 -15.25 -30.79 -11.08
CA ARG A 48 -15.90 -31.84 -11.88
C ARG A 48 -14.90 -32.62 -12.73
N GLU A 49 -13.93 -31.96 -13.35
CA GLU A 49 -12.86 -32.61 -14.13
C GLU A 49 -11.99 -33.51 -13.25
N ILE A 50 -11.60 -33.05 -12.05
CA ILE A 50 -10.81 -33.85 -11.10
C ILE A 50 -11.59 -35.08 -10.60
N LEU A 51 -12.90 -34.95 -10.42
CA LEU A 51 -13.79 -36.07 -10.05
C LEU A 51 -14.13 -36.98 -11.24
N GLY A 52 -13.75 -36.63 -12.48
CA GLY A 52 -14.03 -37.42 -13.68
C GLY A 52 -15.52 -37.44 -14.06
N LEU A 53 -16.27 -36.38 -13.76
CA LEU A 53 -17.71 -36.31 -14.01
C LEU A 53 -18.03 -35.89 -15.44
N SER A 54 -18.96 -36.61 -16.09
CA SER A 54 -19.52 -36.21 -17.39
C SER A 54 -20.21 -34.85 -17.33
N PRO A 55 -20.33 -34.11 -18.45
CA PRO A 55 -21.09 -32.85 -18.51
C PRO A 55 -22.52 -33.03 -17.95
N GLY A 56 -22.95 -32.14 -17.06
CA GLY A 56 -24.29 -32.16 -16.44
C GLY A 56 -24.52 -33.22 -15.34
N ALA A 57 -23.63 -34.19 -15.13
CA ALA A 57 -23.77 -35.16 -14.04
C ALA A 57 -23.67 -34.48 -12.65
N PRO A 58 -24.52 -34.80 -11.67
CA PRO A 58 -24.40 -34.21 -10.32
C PRO A 58 -23.11 -34.66 -9.62
N ILE A 59 -22.57 -33.81 -8.75
CA ILE A 59 -21.46 -34.19 -7.86
C ILE A 59 -22.02 -35.16 -6.81
N PRO A 60 -21.41 -36.34 -6.58
CA PRO A 60 -21.94 -37.30 -5.62
C PRO A 60 -21.98 -36.75 -4.20
N ALA A 61 -23.14 -36.88 -3.54
CA ALA A 61 -23.32 -36.45 -2.16
C ALA A 61 -22.31 -37.15 -1.23
N GLY A 62 -21.69 -36.39 -0.33
CA GLY A 62 -20.68 -36.91 0.60
C GLY A 62 -19.32 -37.25 -0.02
N ALA A 63 -19.06 -36.95 -1.30
CA ALA A 63 -17.73 -37.13 -1.89
C ALA A 63 -16.71 -36.10 -1.39
N ILE A 64 -17.19 -34.90 -1.04
CA ILE A 64 -16.36 -33.75 -0.66
C ILE A 64 -16.50 -33.49 0.84
N GLU A 65 -15.36 -33.33 1.52
CA GLU A 65 -15.27 -32.89 2.91
C GLU A 65 -15.33 -31.37 3.03
N ALA A 66 -14.51 -30.70 2.22
CA ALA A 66 -14.33 -29.26 2.31
C ALA A 66 -13.93 -28.65 0.96
N VAL A 67 -14.42 -27.44 0.72
CA VAL A 67 -13.97 -26.54 -0.34
C VAL A 67 -13.52 -25.26 0.34
N LYS A 68 -12.23 -24.94 0.21
CA LYS A 68 -11.61 -23.73 0.75
C LYS A 68 -11.21 -22.83 -0.41
N MET A 69 -11.66 -21.59 -0.43
CA MET A 69 -11.45 -20.76 -1.62
C MET A 69 -11.17 -19.29 -1.34
N GLY A 70 -10.32 -18.69 -2.15
CA GLY A 70 -10.17 -17.24 -2.28
C GLY A 70 -10.77 -16.76 -3.59
N THR A 71 -11.23 -15.52 -3.61
CA THR A 71 -11.92 -14.98 -4.78
C THR A 71 -11.61 -13.50 -4.99
N THR A 72 -11.38 -13.12 -6.25
CA THR A 72 -11.25 -11.72 -6.64
C THR A 72 -12.60 -11.06 -6.95
N VAL A 73 -13.74 -11.75 -6.80
CA VAL A 73 -15.07 -11.23 -7.15
C VAL A 73 -15.38 -9.90 -6.47
N ALA A 74 -15.12 -9.77 -5.16
CA ALA A 74 -15.33 -8.51 -4.45
C ALA A 74 -14.39 -7.40 -4.94
N THR A 75 -13.09 -7.71 -5.08
CA THR A 75 -12.09 -6.75 -5.58
C THR A 75 -12.45 -6.26 -6.98
N ASN A 76 -12.82 -7.16 -7.90
CA ASN A 76 -13.19 -6.82 -9.26
C ASN A 76 -14.49 -6.00 -9.30
N ALA A 77 -15.51 -6.40 -8.54
CA ALA A 77 -16.76 -5.63 -8.44
C ALA A 77 -16.52 -4.21 -7.89
N LEU A 78 -15.59 -4.05 -6.96
CA LEU A 78 -15.19 -2.73 -6.43
C LEU A 78 -14.45 -1.89 -7.47
N LEU A 79 -13.50 -2.49 -8.21
CA LEU A 79 -12.72 -1.81 -9.25
C LEU A 79 -13.60 -1.42 -10.45
N GLU A 80 -14.46 -2.31 -10.90
CA GLU A 80 -15.36 -2.11 -12.05
C GLU A 80 -16.63 -1.33 -11.71
N ARG A 81 -16.84 -1.00 -10.43
CA ARG A 81 -18.06 -0.33 -9.92
C ARG A 81 -19.34 -1.12 -10.26
N LYS A 82 -19.30 -2.44 -10.07
CA LYS A 82 -20.40 -3.38 -10.32
C LYS A 82 -20.95 -4.03 -9.04
N GLY A 83 -21.11 -3.25 -7.97
CA GLY A 83 -21.78 -3.68 -6.74
C GLY A 83 -23.29 -3.40 -6.73
N GLU A 84 -23.90 -3.61 -5.57
CA GLU A 84 -25.34 -3.43 -5.38
C GLU A 84 -25.71 -1.94 -5.25
N ARG A 85 -26.86 -1.54 -5.81
CA ARG A 85 -27.39 -0.19 -5.63
C ARG A 85 -27.63 0.08 -4.15
N THR A 86 -26.95 1.09 -3.61
CA THR A 86 -26.82 1.31 -2.17
C THR A 86 -27.28 2.72 -1.77
N ALA A 87 -28.10 2.81 -0.72
CA ALA A 87 -28.40 4.06 -0.02
C ALA A 87 -27.52 4.22 1.22
N LEU A 88 -27.20 5.47 1.57
CA LEU A 88 -26.51 5.85 2.81
C LEU A 88 -27.50 6.59 3.71
N VAL A 89 -27.68 6.11 4.93
CA VAL A 89 -28.36 6.84 6.01
C VAL A 89 -27.30 7.43 6.93
N ILE A 90 -27.32 8.75 7.10
CA ILE A 90 -26.31 9.49 7.88
C ILE A 90 -26.95 10.60 8.71
N THR A 91 -26.32 10.97 9.82
CA THR A 91 -26.77 12.09 10.65
C THR A 91 -26.95 13.38 9.82
N GLN A 92 -28.03 14.11 10.05
CA GLN A 92 -28.32 15.38 9.38
C GLN A 92 -27.16 16.40 9.53
N GLY A 93 -26.84 17.07 8.43
CA GLY A 93 -25.72 18.01 8.30
C GLY A 93 -24.40 17.35 7.84
N PHE A 94 -24.41 16.04 7.61
CA PHE A 94 -23.23 15.26 7.20
C PHE A 94 -23.40 14.54 5.86
N ALA A 95 -24.39 14.93 5.03
CA ALA A 95 -24.67 14.29 3.75
C ALA A 95 -23.44 14.10 2.84
N ASP A 96 -22.56 15.10 2.79
CA ASP A 96 -21.36 15.11 1.95
C ASP A 96 -20.10 14.60 2.66
N ALA A 97 -20.17 14.14 3.91
CA ALA A 97 -18.99 13.83 4.72
C ALA A 97 -18.07 12.78 4.07
N LEU A 98 -18.63 11.72 3.49
CA LEU A 98 -17.84 10.68 2.83
C LEU A 98 -17.24 11.16 1.50
N ARG A 99 -17.95 12.03 0.78
CA ARG A 99 -17.51 12.65 -0.48
C ARG A 99 -16.39 13.67 -0.25
N ILE A 100 -16.53 14.53 0.75
CA ILE A 100 -15.53 15.55 1.13
C ILE A 100 -14.26 14.89 1.68
N ALA A 101 -14.41 13.72 2.31
CA ALA A 101 -13.28 12.94 2.77
C ALA A 101 -12.43 13.72 3.78
N TYR A 102 -11.11 13.78 3.56
CA TYR A 102 -10.17 14.56 4.37
C TYR A 102 -9.63 15.78 3.61
N GLN A 103 -10.23 16.14 2.45
CA GLN A 103 -9.79 17.22 1.56
C GLN A 103 -8.34 17.10 1.05
N ASN A 104 -7.70 15.95 1.22
CA ASN A 104 -6.35 15.70 0.73
C ASN A 104 -6.34 15.51 -0.80
N ARG A 105 -5.22 15.87 -1.43
CA ARG A 105 -5.02 15.71 -2.88
C ARG A 105 -3.81 14.80 -3.15
N PRO A 106 -4.04 13.48 -3.34
CA PRO A 106 -2.96 12.50 -3.48
C PRO A 106 -2.00 12.78 -4.64
N LYS A 107 -2.50 13.34 -5.74
CA LYS A 107 -1.67 13.77 -6.88
C LYS A 107 -1.67 15.30 -6.98
N LEU A 108 -0.74 15.95 -6.29
CA LEU A 108 -0.74 17.41 -6.17
C LEU A 108 -0.60 18.18 -7.49
N PHE A 109 0.05 17.62 -8.50
CA PHE A 109 0.38 18.36 -9.73
C PHE A 109 -0.61 18.14 -10.88
N VAL A 110 -1.62 17.27 -10.73
CA VAL A 110 -2.58 16.99 -11.81
C VAL A 110 -3.53 18.17 -12.04
N ARG A 111 -3.47 18.81 -13.21
CA ARG A 111 -4.31 19.98 -13.52
C ARG A 111 -5.81 19.69 -13.48
N ARG A 112 -6.22 18.46 -13.83
CA ARG A 112 -7.61 17.99 -13.79
C ARG A 112 -7.78 16.96 -12.68
N ILE A 113 -8.35 17.38 -11.56
CA ILE A 113 -8.67 16.47 -10.45
C ILE A 113 -9.91 15.67 -10.81
N VAL A 114 -9.81 14.34 -10.71
CA VAL A 114 -10.93 13.42 -10.85
C VAL A 114 -11.25 12.88 -9.46
N LEU A 115 -12.44 13.21 -8.95
CA LEU A 115 -12.89 12.69 -7.66
C LEU A 115 -13.20 11.19 -7.78
N PRO A 116 -12.94 10.39 -6.72
CA PRO A 116 -13.37 9.00 -6.68
C PRO A 116 -14.90 8.89 -6.89
N ALA A 117 -15.32 7.89 -7.66
CA ALA A 117 -16.73 7.56 -7.77
C ALA A 117 -17.28 7.07 -6.43
N LEU A 118 -18.47 7.56 -6.05
CA LEU A 118 -19.16 7.12 -4.83
C LEU A 118 -19.76 5.72 -5.03
N LEU A 119 -19.79 4.93 -3.95
CA LEU A 119 -20.40 3.59 -3.93
C LEU A 119 -21.89 3.59 -3.58
N TYR A 120 -22.43 4.74 -3.18
CA TYR A 120 -23.84 4.95 -2.88
C TYR A 120 -24.44 5.95 -3.87
N GLU A 121 -25.72 5.77 -4.18
CA GLU A 121 -26.45 6.62 -5.14
C GLU A 121 -27.45 7.57 -4.48
N ARG A 122 -27.82 7.33 -3.21
CA ARG A 122 -28.77 8.15 -2.46
C ARG A 122 -28.31 8.35 -1.03
N VAL A 123 -28.41 9.58 -0.53
CA VAL A 123 -28.19 9.92 0.87
C VAL A 123 -29.52 10.26 1.52
N ILE A 124 -29.76 9.70 2.69
CA ILE A 124 -30.91 9.96 3.55
C ILE A 124 -30.34 10.55 4.83
N GLU A 125 -30.60 11.83 5.07
CA GLU A 125 -30.23 12.48 6.32
C GLU A 125 -31.25 12.11 7.40
N ALA A 126 -30.78 11.43 8.43
CA ALA A 126 -31.58 11.11 9.59
C ALA A 126 -31.50 12.28 10.58
N ASP A 127 -32.67 12.79 10.94
CA ASP A 127 -32.80 13.86 11.92
C ASP A 127 -32.64 13.26 13.33
N GLU A 128 -31.39 13.15 13.76
CA GLU A 128 -30.98 12.71 15.09
C GLU A 128 -29.62 13.29 15.48
N ARG A 129 -29.29 13.29 16.78
CA ARG A 129 -27.93 13.55 17.24
C ARG A 129 -27.68 12.95 18.61
N ILE A 130 -26.63 12.15 18.72
CA ILE A 130 -26.04 11.74 20.01
C ILE A 130 -24.72 12.50 20.16
N GLY A 131 -24.42 13.02 21.34
CA GLY A 131 -23.16 13.70 21.62
C GLY A 131 -22.03 12.73 21.99
N ALA A 132 -20.83 13.27 22.20
CA ALA A 132 -19.62 12.46 22.41
C ALA A 132 -19.65 11.65 23.73
N HIS A 133 -20.50 12.05 24.69
CA HIS A 133 -20.66 11.39 25.99
C HIS A 133 -21.96 10.58 26.11
N GLY A 134 -22.74 10.48 25.03
CA GLY A 134 -23.94 9.63 24.96
C GLY A 134 -25.24 10.36 25.25
N GLU A 135 -25.18 11.65 25.51
CA GLU A 135 -26.35 12.51 25.62
C GLU A 135 -27.10 12.59 24.29
N VAL A 136 -28.42 12.45 24.34
CA VAL A 136 -29.28 12.63 23.16
C VAL A 136 -29.48 14.12 22.95
N VAL A 137 -28.69 14.72 22.05
CA VAL A 137 -28.80 16.12 21.66
C VAL A 137 -30.06 16.34 20.82
N ARG A 138 -30.40 15.37 19.96
CA ARG A 138 -31.65 15.36 19.20
C ARG A 138 -32.19 13.92 19.08
N PRO A 139 -33.45 13.66 19.48
CA PRO A 139 -34.08 12.35 19.32
C PRO A 139 -34.19 11.94 17.85
N LEU A 140 -34.19 10.63 17.59
CA LEU A 140 -34.37 10.08 16.23
C LEU A 140 -35.80 10.28 15.72
N ALA A 141 -35.95 11.03 14.62
CA ALA A 141 -37.20 11.17 13.88
C ALA A 141 -37.47 9.95 12.97
N ALA A 142 -37.69 8.77 13.56
CA ALA A 142 -37.74 7.48 12.87
C ALA A 142 -38.74 7.41 11.69
N ALA A 143 -39.92 8.01 11.83
CA ALA A 143 -40.97 7.97 10.80
C ALA A 143 -40.56 8.68 9.50
N ALA A 144 -39.81 9.78 9.58
CA ALA A 144 -39.31 10.50 8.41
C ALA A 144 -38.27 9.66 7.66
N VAL A 145 -37.36 9.02 8.40
CA VAL A 145 -36.35 8.12 7.81
C VAL A 145 -37.00 6.89 7.19
N GLU A 146 -38.01 6.30 7.83
CA GLU A 146 -38.78 5.19 7.27
C GLU A 146 -39.41 5.55 5.93
N PHE A 147 -40.02 6.73 5.82
CA PHE A 147 -40.63 7.19 4.58
C PHE A 147 -39.62 7.29 3.44
N GLU A 148 -38.44 7.87 3.68
CA GLU A 148 -37.38 7.96 2.68
C GLU A 148 -36.76 6.60 2.33
N LEU A 149 -36.63 5.69 3.31
CA LEU A 149 -36.20 4.31 3.07
C LEU A 149 -37.21 3.54 2.21
N ARG A 150 -38.52 3.73 2.42
CA ARG A 150 -39.57 3.11 1.58
C ARG A 150 -39.50 3.61 0.13
N LYS A 151 -39.24 4.91 -0.08
CA LYS A 151 -39.00 5.45 -1.43
C LYS A 151 -37.76 4.87 -2.08
N ALA A 152 -36.64 4.83 -1.36
CA ALA A 152 -35.40 4.22 -1.85
C ALA A 152 -35.62 2.76 -2.28
N HIS A 153 -36.36 2.00 -1.47
CA HIS A 153 -36.73 0.63 -1.81
C HIS A 153 -37.67 0.56 -3.04
N ALA A 154 -38.68 1.41 -3.12
CA ALA A 154 -39.56 1.48 -4.29
C ALA A 154 -38.79 1.77 -5.60
N ASP A 155 -37.74 2.58 -5.54
CA ASP A 155 -36.88 2.93 -6.67
C ASP A 155 -35.84 1.84 -7.02
N GLY A 156 -35.92 0.68 -6.39
CA GLY A 156 -35.11 -0.50 -6.69
C GLY A 156 -33.79 -0.59 -5.91
N ILE A 157 -33.53 0.28 -4.93
CA ILE A 157 -32.36 0.15 -4.04
C ILE A 157 -32.60 -1.01 -3.08
N ARG A 158 -31.63 -1.93 -2.95
CA ARG A 158 -31.76 -3.15 -2.13
C ARG A 158 -30.71 -3.28 -1.03
N ALA A 159 -29.70 -2.41 -1.04
CA ALA A 159 -28.71 -2.31 0.03
C ALA A 159 -28.78 -0.94 0.72
N VAL A 160 -28.55 -0.93 2.03
CA VAL A 160 -28.45 0.30 2.82
C VAL A 160 -27.29 0.22 3.82
N ALA A 161 -26.51 1.30 3.86
CA ALA A 161 -25.49 1.55 4.87
C ALA A 161 -26.02 2.58 5.87
N ILE A 162 -25.92 2.31 7.18
CA ILE A 162 -26.38 3.21 8.24
C ILE A 162 -25.18 3.64 9.07
N VAL A 163 -24.89 4.94 9.08
CA VAL A 163 -23.68 5.51 9.67
C VAL A 163 -24.04 6.79 10.43
N LEU A 164 -24.22 6.69 11.75
CA LEU A 164 -24.57 7.86 12.56
C LEU A 164 -23.37 8.37 13.36
N MET A 165 -23.36 9.67 13.66
CA MET A 165 -22.35 10.29 14.51
C MET A 165 -22.34 9.65 15.91
N HIS A 166 -21.15 9.28 16.38
CA HIS A 166 -20.93 8.54 17.63
C HIS A 166 -21.62 7.15 17.74
N GLY A 167 -22.20 6.63 16.64
CA GLY A 167 -22.86 5.32 16.59
C GLY A 167 -21.97 4.15 17.01
N TYR A 168 -20.65 4.26 16.82
CA TYR A 168 -19.64 3.27 17.26
C TYR A 168 -19.68 2.99 18.77
N ARG A 169 -20.11 3.97 19.58
CA ARG A 169 -20.20 3.89 21.04
C ARG A 169 -21.64 3.84 21.54
N PHE A 170 -22.54 4.60 20.90
CA PHE A 170 -23.94 4.74 21.30
C PHE A 170 -24.85 4.29 20.15
N ALA A 171 -25.11 2.99 20.10
CA ALA A 171 -25.71 2.34 18.94
C ALA A 171 -27.25 2.38 18.89
N GLN A 172 -27.95 3.07 19.82
CA GLN A 172 -29.41 2.91 19.96
C GLN A 172 -30.16 3.34 18.69
N HIS A 173 -29.82 4.51 18.14
CA HIS A 173 -30.45 5.02 16.92
C HIS A 173 -30.12 4.17 15.69
N GLU A 174 -28.87 3.72 15.54
CA GLU A 174 -28.47 2.84 14.45
C GLU A 174 -29.23 1.50 14.48
N LYS A 175 -29.43 0.92 15.66
CA LYS A 175 -30.22 -0.31 15.83
C LYS A 175 -31.68 -0.13 15.43
N ALA A 176 -32.30 0.99 15.81
CA ALA A 176 -33.67 1.31 15.44
C ALA A 176 -33.83 1.45 13.93
N LEU A 177 -32.95 2.20 13.27
CA LEU A 177 -32.96 2.35 11.81
C LEU A 177 -32.71 1.03 11.08
N ALA A 178 -31.83 0.18 11.61
CA ALA A 178 -31.57 -1.13 11.04
C ALA A 178 -32.81 -2.05 11.10
N GLN A 179 -33.59 -1.98 12.18
CA GLN A 179 -34.85 -2.72 12.29
C GLN A 179 -35.87 -2.23 11.26
N ILE A 180 -36.00 -0.90 11.08
CA ILE A 180 -36.88 -0.30 10.08
C ILE A 180 -36.49 -0.74 8.66
N ALA A 181 -35.21 -0.62 8.29
CA ALA A 181 -34.73 -1.05 6.98
C ALA A 181 -34.98 -2.54 6.71
N ARG A 182 -34.78 -3.41 7.71
CA ARG A 182 -35.08 -4.85 7.61
C ARG A 182 -36.58 -5.10 7.44
N ALA A 183 -37.43 -4.38 8.16
CA ALA A 183 -38.89 -4.48 8.07
C ALA A 183 -39.43 -4.02 6.70
N ILE A 184 -38.79 -3.04 6.05
CA ILE A 184 -39.11 -2.62 4.68
C ILE A 184 -38.74 -3.70 3.65
N GLY A 185 -37.76 -4.56 3.95
CA GLY A 185 -37.32 -5.64 3.07
C GLY A 185 -36.07 -5.31 2.26
N PHE A 186 -35.16 -4.49 2.79
CA PHE A 186 -33.81 -4.37 2.21
C PHE A 186 -33.07 -5.71 2.34
N ALA A 187 -32.49 -6.18 1.22
CA ALA A 187 -31.76 -7.45 1.18
C ALA A 187 -30.40 -7.37 1.89
N GLN A 188 -29.83 -6.17 2.00
CA GLN A 188 -28.63 -5.91 2.76
C GLN A 188 -28.79 -4.66 3.62
N VAL A 189 -28.49 -4.79 4.92
CA VAL A 189 -28.47 -3.71 5.89
C VAL A 189 -27.16 -3.78 6.66
N SER A 190 -26.21 -2.91 6.29
CA SER A 190 -24.91 -2.77 6.96
C SER A 190 -24.96 -1.60 7.94
N VAL A 191 -24.60 -1.86 9.19
CA VAL A 191 -24.73 -0.88 10.28
C VAL A 191 -23.37 -0.60 10.88
N SER A 192 -23.01 0.67 11.05
CA SER A 192 -21.63 1.04 11.27
C SER A 192 -21.03 0.51 12.58
N HIS A 193 -21.81 0.44 13.66
CA HIS A 193 -21.37 -0.18 14.93
C HIS A 193 -21.23 -1.71 14.87
N GLU A 194 -21.80 -2.40 13.88
CA GLU A 194 -21.62 -3.85 13.67
C GLU A 194 -20.42 -4.11 12.75
N VAL A 195 -20.26 -3.28 11.71
CA VAL A 195 -19.26 -3.47 10.64
C VAL A 195 -17.88 -2.95 11.05
N SER A 196 -17.81 -1.76 11.66
CA SER A 196 -16.56 -1.13 12.09
C SER A 196 -16.80 -0.33 13.40
N PRO A 197 -16.77 -1.00 14.58
CA PRO A 197 -17.11 -0.42 15.89
C PRO A 197 -16.01 0.50 16.46
N LEU A 198 -15.42 1.34 15.61
CA LEU A 198 -14.29 2.19 15.95
C LEU A 198 -14.59 3.67 15.69
N LEU A 199 -13.77 4.55 16.27
CA LEU A 199 -13.84 6.00 16.11
C LEU A 199 -13.67 6.42 14.63
N LYS A 200 -13.91 7.70 14.31
CA LYS A 200 -13.84 8.34 12.97
C LYS A 200 -15.03 8.03 12.06
N LEU A 201 -15.79 9.08 11.71
CA LEU A 201 -16.99 8.96 10.87
C LEU A 201 -16.68 8.48 9.45
N VAL A 202 -15.64 9.06 8.83
CA VAL A 202 -15.35 8.88 7.40
C VAL A 202 -14.89 7.45 7.09
N SER A 203 -13.84 6.96 7.77
CA SER A 203 -13.34 5.59 7.53
C SER A 203 -14.34 4.51 7.96
N ARG A 204 -15.05 4.72 9.09
CA ARG A 204 -16.17 3.85 9.50
C ARG A 204 -17.27 3.84 8.45
N GLY A 205 -17.63 5.01 7.93
CA GLY A 205 -18.67 5.18 6.93
C GLY A 205 -18.34 4.49 5.62
N ASP A 206 -17.16 4.74 5.05
CA ASP A 206 -16.72 4.09 3.82
C ASP A 206 -16.68 2.56 3.97
N THR A 207 -16.18 2.04 5.11
CA THR A 207 -16.17 0.59 5.38
C THR A 207 -17.59 0.02 5.40
N THR A 208 -18.53 0.73 6.01
CA THR A 208 -19.94 0.31 6.10
C THR A 208 -20.62 0.34 4.73
N VAL A 209 -20.31 1.34 3.90
CA VAL A 209 -20.80 1.44 2.52
C VAL A 209 -20.22 0.32 1.66
N VAL A 210 -18.91 0.04 1.74
CA VAL A 210 -18.29 -1.05 0.99
C VAL A 210 -18.93 -2.38 1.34
N ASP A 211 -19.17 -2.63 2.63
CA ASP A 211 -19.83 -3.85 3.07
C ASP A 211 -21.24 -3.98 2.49
N ALA A 212 -22.03 -2.90 2.50
CA ALA A 212 -23.38 -2.87 1.91
C ALA A 212 -23.35 -3.11 0.40
N TYR A 213 -22.38 -2.52 -0.28
CA TYR A 213 -22.20 -2.55 -1.73
C TYR A 213 -21.75 -3.93 -2.25
N LEU A 214 -20.84 -4.60 -1.54
CA LEU A 214 -20.20 -5.84 -2.02
C LEU A 214 -20.83 -7.12 -1.46
N SER A 215 -21.37 -7.12 -0.24
CA SER A 215 -21.92 -8.34 0.38
C SER A 215 -22.99 -9.05 -0.46
N PRO A 216 -23.92 -8.35 -1.16
CA PRO A 216 -24.91 -9.01 -2.02
C PRO A 216 -24.28 -9.76 -3.20
N ILE A 217 -23.23 -9.20 -3.80
CA ILE A 217 -22.51 -9.82 -4.93
C ILE A 217 -21.83 -11.13 -4.47
N LEU A 218 -21.18 -11.07 -3.31
CA LEU A 218 -20.52 -12.24 -2.71
C LEU A 218 -21.50 -13.35 -2.37
N ARG A 219 -22.65 -13.02 -1.77
CA ARG A 219 -23.67 -14.01 -1.46
C ARG A 219 -24.20 -14.72 -2.70
N ARG A 220 -24.48 -13.98 -3.78
CA ARG A 220 -24.88 -14.60 -5.07
C ARG A 220 -23.84 -15.58 -5.58
N TYR A 221 -22.56 -15.26 -5.45
CA TYR A 221 -21.48 -16.14 -5.85
C TYR A 221 -21.36 -17.39 -4.96
N VAL A 222 -21.43 -17.21 -3.63
CA VAL A 222 -21.48 -18.30 -2.65
C VAL A 222 -22.63 -19.25 -2.98
N ASP A 223 -23.84 -18.73 -3.16
CA ASP A 223 -25.03 -19.51 -3.47
C ASP A 223 -24.88 -20.28 -4.78
N GLN A 224 -24.25 -19.67 -5.79
CA GLN A 224 -23.99 -20.32 -7.08
C GLN A 224 -23.06 -21.53 -6.92
N VAL A 225 -21.95 -21.37 -6.18
CA VAL A 225 -20.98 -22.44 -5.92
C VAL A 225 -21.62 -23.53 -5.07
N GLU A 226 -22.34 -23.17 -4.02
CA GLU A 226 -23.04 -24.12 -3.14
C GLU A 226 -24.08 -24.95 -3.91
N ARG A 227 -24.94 -24.30 -4.72
CA ARG A 227 -25.92 -25.03 -5.56
C ARG A 227 -25.25 -25.98 -6.55
N ALA A 228 -24.15 -25.55 -7.16
CA ALA A 228 -23.45 -26.35 -8.15
C ALA A 228 -22.77 -27.59 -7.53
N ILE A 229 -22.39 -27.52 -6.25
CA ILE A 229 -21.69 -28.61 -5.55
C ILE A 229 -22.67 -29.53 -4.81
N CYS A 230 -23.65 -28.97 -4.10
CA CYS A 230 -24.56 -29.71 -3.23
C CYS A 230 -25.80 -30.27 -3.95
N GLY A 231 -26.13 -29.78 -5.15
CA GLY A 231 -27.19 -30.32 -6.00
C GLY A 231 -28.60 -30.32 -5.38
N GLY A 232 -29.29 -29.17 -5.39
CA GLY A 232 -30.72 -29.10 -5.04
C GLY A 232 -31.34 -27.70 -5.12
N ASP A 233 -32.68 -27.67 -5.26
CA ASP A 233 -33.55 -26.49 -5.05
C ASP A 233 -33.59 -26.10 -3.56
N SER A 234 -32.43 -25.79 -2.97
CA SER A 234 -32.40 -25.10 -1.68
C SER A 234 -33.00 -23.71 -1.89
N ASN A 235 -34.20 -23.50 -1.33
CA ASN A 235 -34.96 -22.26 -1.47
C ASN A 235 -34.07 -21.01 -1.27
N PRO A 236 -33.84 -20.19 -2.33
CA PRO A 236 -32.94 -19.02 -2.29
C PRO A 236 -33.29 -17.96 -1.24
N GLY A 237 -34.51 -18.03 -0.66
CA GLY A 237 -35.03 -17.08 0.31
C GLY A 237 -34.96 -17.52 1.79
N ALA A 238 -34.46 -18.72 2.09
CA ALA A 238 -34.45 -19.27 3.45
C ALA A 238 -33.07 -19.25 4.13
N LEU A 239 -32.14 -18.40 3.67
CA LEU A 239 -30.93 -18.06 4.42
C LEU A 239 -31.31 -17.17 5.61
N GLY A 240 -31.83 -17.80 6.66
CA GLY A 240 -31.86 -17.21 7.98
C GLY A 240 -30.45 -16.80 8.41
N ARG A 241 -30.35 -15.68 9.13
CA ARG A 241 -29.12 -15.26 9.81
C ARG A 241 -28.54 -16.42 10.63
N ALA A 242 -27.21 -16.43 10.73
CA ALA A 242 -26.41 -17.38 11.51
C ALA A 242 -27.16 -17.87 12.77
N GLY A 243 -27.49 -19.16 12.79
CA GLY A 243 -28.36 -19.75 13.81
C GLY A 243 -28.37 -21.27 13.75
N ASP A 244 -29.24 -21.88 12.94
CA ASP A 244 -29.74 -23.22 13.29
C ASP A 244 -29.77 -24.28 12.18
N ALA A 245 -29.17 -24.05 11.00
CA ALA A 245 -29.15 -25.06 9.93
C ALA A 245 -27.75 -25.63 9.71
N VAL A 246 -27.54 -26.87 10.18
CA VAL A 246 -26.44 -27.75 9.77
C VAL A 246 -26.68 -28.13 8.31
N ASP A 247 -25.70 -27.92 7.43
CA ASP A 247 -25.78 -28.37 6.05
C ASP A 247 -26.03 -29.90 6.03
N PRO A 248 -27.16 -30.38 5.46
CA PRO A 248 -27.47 -31.79 5.39
C PRO A 248 -26.45 -32.61 4.58
N SER A 249 -25.58 -31.99 3.78
CA SER A 249 -24.51 -32.64 3.02
C SER A 249 -23.24 -32.92 3.84
N GLY A 250 -23.03 -32.21 4.96
CA GLY A 250 -21.83 -32.30 5.80
C GLY A 250 -20.54 -31.83 5.11
N MET A 251 -20.64 -30.97 4.09
CA MET A 251 -19.51 -30.33 3.40
C MET A 251 -19.21 -28.95 4.01
N LYS A 252 -17.93 -28.62 4.17
CA LYS A 252 -17.50 -27.29 4.63
C LYS A 252 -17.13 -26.38 3.46
N LEU A 253 -17.96 -25.38 3.16
CA LEU A 253 -17.60 -24.31 2.21
C LEU A 253 -17.01 -23.12 2.99
N GLN A 254 -15.72 -22.86 2.77
CA GLN A 254 -14.97 -21.83 3.49
C GLN A 254 -14.31 -20.85 2.53
N PHE A 255 -14.31 -19.57 2.90
CA PHE A 255 -13.68 -18.50 2.15
C PHE A 255 -12.51 -17.90 2.91
N MET A 256 -11.45 -17.58 2.17
CA MET A 256 -10.32 -16.81 2.68
C MET A 256 -10.76 -15.38 2.95
N GLN A 257 -10.38 -14.84 4.11
CA GLN A 257 -10.56 -13.44 4.47
C GLN A 257 -9.29 -12.65 4.17
N SER A 258 -9.43 -11.34 3.96
CA SER A 258 -8.29 -10.42 3.77
C SER A 258 -7.28 -10.43 4.92
N SER A 259 -7.70 -10.88 6.12
CA SER A 259 -6.85 -11.04 7.30
C SER A 259 -5.97 -12.30 7.29
N GLY A 260 -6.16 -13.19 6.30
CA GLY A 260 -5.46 -14.48 6.13
C GLY A 260 -6.08 -15.66 6.89
N GLY A 261 -7.28 -15.50 7.43
CA GLY A 261 -8.05 -16.58 8.04
C GLY A 261 -9.13 -17.14 7.14
N LEU A 262 -9.53 -18.39 7.34
CA LEU A 262 -10.73 -18.95 6.74
C LEU A 262 -11.96 -18.64 7.59
N THR A 263 -13.10 -18.43 6.92
CA THR A 263 -14.41 -18.36 7.54
C THR A 263 -15.44 -19.13 6.72
N ASP A 264 -16.52 -19.57 7.36
CA ASP A 264 -17.68 -20.16 6.68
C ASP A 264 -18.29 -19.17 5.67
N ALA A 265 -18.72 -19.68 4.51
CA ALA A 265 -19.25 -18.86 3.44
C ALA A 265 -20.43 -17.95 3.85
N ARG A 266 -21.21 -18.35 4.86
CA ARG A 266 -22.35 -17.58 5.40
C ARG A 266 -21.93 -16.40 6.27
N LEU A 267 -20.70 -16.43 6.79
CA LEU A 267 -20.08 -15.36 7.59
C LEU A 267 -19.21 -14.43 6.73
N PHE A 268 -19.04 -14.74 5.44
CA PHE A 268 -18.18 -13.99 4.54
C PHE A 268 -18.83 -12.69 4.09
N GLN A 269 -18.22 -11.56 4.44
CA GLN A 269 -18.75 -10.22 4.22
C GLN A 269 -17.91 -9.41 3.24
N GLY A 270 -18.53 -8.40 2.62
CA GLY A 270 -17.93 -7.54 1.60
C GLY A 270 -16.60 -6.91 2.02
N LYS A 271 -16.55 -6.39 3.26
CA LYS A 271 -15.33 -5.76 3.80
C LYS A 271 -14.16 -6.74 4.03
N ASP A 272 -14.44 -8.03 4.19
CA ASP A 272 -13.44 -9.06 4.53
C ASP A 272 -12.98 -9.85 3.29
N ALA A 273 -13.51 -9.55 2.10
CA ALA A 273 -13.27 -10.29 0.87
C ALA A 273 -12.24 -9.64 -0.07
N ILE A 274 -11.94 -8.36 0.15
CA ILE A 274 -11.07 -7.55 -0.72
C ILE A 274 -9.63 -8.05 -0.56
N LEU A 275 -9.00 -8.45 -1.66
CA LEU A 275 -7.65 -9.06 -1.65
C LEU A 275 -7.57 -10.40 -0.87
N SER A 276 -8.68 -11.13 -0.76
CA SER A 276 -8.69 -12.46 -0.10
C SER A 276 -7.84 -13.52 -0.83
N GLY A 277 -7.78 -13.50 -2.16
CA GLY A 277 -6.92 -14.42 -2.95
C GLY A 277 -5.44 -14.29 -2.58
N PRO A 278 -4.85 -13.09 -2.75
CA PRO A 278 -3.46 -12.83 -2.37
C PRO A 278 -3.13 -13.16 -0.91
N ALA A 279 -4.07 -12.95 0.03
CA ALA A 279 -3.88 -13.33 1.44
C ALA A 279 -3.59 -14.83 1.62
N GLY A 280 -4.21 -15.69 0.81
CA GLY A 280 -3.88 -17.12 0.77
C GLY A 280 -2.44 -17.39 0.32
N GLY A 281 -1.95 -16.61 -0.66
CA GLY A 281 -0.55 -16.62 -1.10
C GLY A 281 0.42 -16.28 0.02
N VAL A 282 0.13 -15.25 0.82
CA VAL A 282 0.94 -14.86 1.98
C VAL A 282 0.99 -15.98 3.03
N VAL A 283 -0.17 -16.57 3.38
CA VAL A 283 -0.23 -17.70 4.31
C VAL A 283 0.63 -18.85 3.81
N GLY A 284 0.50 -19.19 2.52
CA GLY A 284 1.30 -20.22 1.86
C GLY A 284 2.79 -19.93 1.97
N ALA A 285 3.23 -18.77 1.48
CA ALA A 285 4.63 -18.34 1.47
C ALA A 285 5.27 -18.37 2.86
N VAL A 286 4.56 -17.89 3.89
CA VAL A 286 5.04 -17.90 5.28
C VAL A 286 5.19 -19.32 5.81
N GLU A 287 4.18 -20.17 5.68
CA GLU A 287 4.24 -21.53 6.22
C GLU A 287 5.31 -22.39 5.53
N VAL A 288 5.43 -22.30 4.20
CA VAL A 288 6.46 -23.06 3.47
C VAL A 288 7.86 -22.56 3.77
N SER A 289 8.06 -21.24 3.89
CA SER A 289 9.37 -20.66 4.20
C SER A 289 9.79 -20.98 5.62
N ARG A 290 8.86 -20.94 6.59
CA ARG A 290 9.11 -21.33 7.98
C ARG A 290 9.52 -22.79 8.07
N LEU A 291 8.87 -23.69 7.33
CA LEU A 291 9.23 -25.11 7.26
C LEU A 291 10.60 -25.34 6.59
N ALA A 292 10.98 -24.49 5.64
CA ALA A 292 12.29 -24.49 5.00
C ALA A 292 13.40 -23.85 5.87
N GLY A 293 13.06 -23.28 7.03
CA GLY A 293 14.02 -22.70 7.97
C GLY A 293 14.34 -21.22 7.74
N PHE A 294 13.58 -20.52 6.87
CA PHE A 294 13.70 -19.09 6.69
C PHE A 294 12.80 -18.34 7.69
N ALA A 295 13.37 -17.35 8.38
CA ALA A 295 12.66 -16.53 9.38
C ALA A 295 12.35 -15.10 8.89
N LYS A 296 12.97 -14.69 7.78
CA LYS A 296 12.84 -13.37 7.15
C LYS A 296 12.67 -13.56 5.65
N ILE A 297 11.50 -13.22 5.10
CA ILE A 297 11.23 -13.32 3.67
C ILE A 297 10.62 -12.04 3.10
N ILE A 298 10.87 -11.83 1.82
CA ILE A 298 10.04 -11.01 0.94
C ILE A 298 9.25 -11.97 0.06
N GLY A 299 7.93 -11.98 0.19
CA GLY A 299 7.05 -12.73 -0.71
C GLY A 299 6.90 -11.99 -2.04
N PHE A 300 7.07 -12.71 -3.14
CA PHE A 300 6.96 -12.22 -4.52
C PHE A 300 6.01 -13.14 -5.29
N ASP A 301 4.74 -12.77 -5.33
CA ASP A 301 3.70 -13.45 -6.12
C ASP A 301 3.57 -12.78 -7.48
N MET A 302 3.96 -13.43 -8.57
CA MET A 302 3.78 -12.86 -9.91
C MET A 302 2.82 -13.71 -10.74
N GLY A 303 1.67 -13.11 -11.04
CA GLY A 303 0.63 -13.67 -11.90
C GLY A 303 0.65 -13.11 -13.32
N GLY A 304 -0.47 -13.27 -14.03
CA GLY A 304 -0.66 -12.73 -15.38
C GLY A 304 -1.03 -11.25 -15.41
N THR A 305 -1.64 -10.71 -14.36
CA THR A 305 -2.11 -9.31 -14.34
C THR A 305 -1.27 -8.39 -13.47
N SER A 306 -0.76 -8.93 -12.37
CA SER A 306 -0.15 -8.15 -11.29
C SER A 306 0.91 -8.96 -10.56
N THR A 307 1.68 -8.26 -9.74
CA THR A 307 2.62 -8.83 -8.76
C THR A 307 2.18 -8.39 -7.37
N ASP A 308 2.01 -9.33 -6.45
CA ASP A 308 1.72 -9.06 -5.04
C ASP A 308 2.99 -9.27 -4.21
N VAL A 309 3.35 -8.26 -3.44
CA VAL A 309 4.56 -8.28 -2.61
C VAL A 309 4.18 -8.24 -1.14
N THR A 310 4.88 -9.05 -0.34
CA THR A 310 4.72 -9.08 1.13
C THR A 310 6.05 -9.13 1.86
N HIS A 311 6.04 -8.69 3.11
CA HIS A 311 7.15 -8.82 4.04
C HIS A 311 6.72 -9.69 5.23
N TRP A 312 7.62 -10.58 5.66
CA TRP A 312 7.43 -11.35 6.89
C TRP A 312 8.76 -11.54 7.62
N ALA A 313 8.75 -11.23 8.92
CA ALA A 313 9.89 -11.38 9.82
C ALA A 313 9.40 -11.86 11.19
N GLY A 314 8.95 -13.11 11.27
CA GLY A 314 8.44 -13.74 12.50
C GLY A 314 6.94 -13.53 12.77
N GLU A 315 6.36 -12.40 12.37
CA GLU A 315 4.93 -12.09 12.55
C GLU A 315 4.27 -11.65 11.22
N TYR A 316 2.98 -11.94 11.06
CA TYR A 316 2.21 -11.44 9.91
C TYR A 316 1.99 -9.94 10.04
N GLU A 317 2.40 -9.18 9.01
CA GLU A 317 2.10 -7.76 8.96
C GLU A 317 0.65 -7.52 8.50
N ARG A 318 -0.07 -6.68 9.24
CA ARG A 318 -1.45 -6.30 8.94
C ARG A 318 -1.57 -4.77 8.83
N ALA A 319 -2.35 -4.32 7.86
CA ALA A 319 -2.82 -2.95 7.77
C ALA A 319 -4.27 -2.88 8.25
N PHE A 320 -4.58 -1.89 9.11
CA PHE A 320 -5.92 -1.70 9.67
C PHE A 320 -6.72 -0.62 8.96
N VAL A 321 -6.04 0.26 8.22
CA VAL A 321 -6.62 1.28 7.35
C VAL A 321 -5.93 1.16 6.01
N THR A 322 -6.67 0.86 4.96
CA THR A 322 -6.15 0.82 3.58
C THR A 322 -7.07 1.60 2.65
N GLU A 323 -6.55 1.96 1.48
CA GLU A 323 -7.34 2.52 0.40
C GLU A 323 -7.30 1.57 -0.80
N VAL A 324 -8.46 1.15 -1.27
CA VAL A 324 -8.60 0.27 -2.45
C VAL A 324 -9.57 0.90 -3.42
N ALA A 325 -9.14 1.11 -4.67
CA ALA A 325 -9.94 1.77 -5.70
C ALA A 325 -10.48 3.16 -5.27
N GLY A 326 -9.69 3.94 -4.53
CA GLY A 326 -10.09 5.24 -3.99
C GLY A 326 -11.12 5.19 -2.86
N VAL A 327 -11.34 4.01 -2.26
CA VAL A 327 -12.27 3.81 -1.13
C VAL A 327 -11.51 3.37 0.10
N ARG A 328 -11.78 4.02 1.24
CA ARG A 328 -11.06 3.78 2.49
C ARG A 328 -11.71 2.67 3.28
N LEU A 329 -10.91 1.72 3.74
CA LEU A 329 -11.36 0.54 4.45
C LEU A 329 -10.66 0.44 5.79
N ARG A 330 -11.46 0.32 6.86
CA ARG A 330 -11.00 0.07 8.22
C ARG A 330 -11.32 -1.37 8.62
N ALA A 331 -10.55 -2.31 8.08
CA ALA A 331 -10.61 -3.73 8.36
C ALA A 331 -9.20 -4.32 8.43
N PRO A 332 -8.95 -5.32 9.28
CA PRO A 332 -7.65 -5.97 9.37
C PRO A 332 -7.37 -6.75 8.09
N MET A 333 -6.36 -6.31 7.35
CA MET A 333 -5.93 -6.91 6.09
C MET A 333 -4.45 -7.26 6.17
N MET A 334 -4.04 -8.36 5.54
CA MET A 334 -2.62 -8.62 5.33
C MET A 334 -2.01 -7.45 4.55
N SER A 335 -0.81 -7.03 4.96
CA SER A 335 -0.08 -5.95 4.32
C SER A 335 0.48 -6.43 2.98
N ILE A 336 -0.36 -6.37 1.95
CA ILE A 336 -0.02 -6.79 0.59
C ILE A 336 0.07 -5.54 -0.28
N HIS A 337 1.18 -5.42 -1.01
CA HIS A 337 1.36 -4.35 -1.97
C HIS A 337 1.28 -4.92 -3.39
N THR A 338 0.25 -4.51 -4.12
CA THR A 338 0.02 -4.97 -5.50
C THR A 338 0.63 -3.99 -6.50
N VAL A 339 1.33 -4.52 -7.48
CA VAL A 339 1.94 -3.78 -8.60
C VAL A 339 1.26 -4.19 -9.89
N ALA A 340 0.95 -3.22 -10.76
CA ALA A 340 0.43 -3.47 -12.10
C ALA A 340 1.51 -3.96 -13.08
N ALA A 341 2.31 -4.94 -12.64
CA ALA A 341 3.35 -5.60 -13.41
C ALA A 341 3.14 -7.12 -13.28
N GLY A 342 2.80 -7.79 -14.37
CA GLY A 342 2.59 -9.23 -14.43
C GLY A 342 2.90 -9.76 -15.82
N GLY A 343 2.72 -11.06 -16.06
CA GLY A 343 3.03 -11.69 -17.35
C GLY A 343 2.27 -11.07 -18.53
N GLY A 344 1.09 -10.53 -18.32
CA GLY A 344 0.21 -9.91 -19.31
C GLY A 344 0.32 -8.39 -19.38
N SER A 345 1.23 -7.75 -18.63
CA SER A 345 1.45 -6.31 -18.74
C SER A 345 1.89 -5.94 -20.16
N ILE A 346 1.20 -4.95 -20.73
CA ILE A 346 1.37 -4.58 -22.14
C ILE A 346 2.70 -3.86 -22.35
N CYS A 347 3.44 -4.27 -23.37
CA CYS A 347 4.69 -3.64 -23.80
C CYS A 347 4.40 -2.67 -24.96
N SER A 348 4.76 -1.40 -24.80
CA SER A 348 4.50 -0.35 -25.80
C SER A 348 5.68 0.60 -25.97
N PHE A 349 5.66 1.33 -27.08
CA PHE A 349 6.62 2.41 -27.38
C PHE A 349 5.82 3.67 -27.71
N ASP A 350 6.10 4.78 -27.02
CA ASP A 350 5.35 6.04 -27.15
C ASP A 350 5.97 7.04 -28.15
N GLY A 351 6.99 6.62 -28.90
CA GLY A 351 7.78 7.48 -29.79
C GLY A 351 9.08 8.00 -29.16
N SER A 352 9.23 7.89 -27.83
CA SER A 352 10.42 8.34 -27.10
C SER A 352 11.03 7.26 -26.20
N ARG A 353 10.20 6.49 -25.47
CA ARG A 353 10.65 5.47 -24.51
C ARG A 353 9.82 4.19 -24.58
N LEU A 354 10.45 3.08 -24.23
CA LEU A 354 9.77 1.80 -24.00
C LEU A 354 9.01 1.86 -22.67
N ARG A 355 7.79 1.29 -22.62
CA ARG A 355 6.96 1.20 -21.41
C ARG A 355 6.40 -0.20 -21.23
N VAL A 356 6.22 -0.62 -19.98
CA VAL A 356 5.55 -1.86 -19.58
C VAL A 356 4.45 -1.54 -18.58
N GLY A 357 3.21 -1.92 -18.89
CA GLY A 357 2.05 -1.61 -18.05
C GLY A 357 1.68 -0.12 -18.03
N PRO A 358 0.76 0.32 -17.15
CA PRO A 358 0.07 -0.48 -16.12
C PRO A 358 -1.05 -1.37 -16.69
N GLU A 359 -1.43 -1.18 -17.95
CA GLU A 359 -2.48 -1.97 -18.60
C GLU A 359 -2.05 -3.44 -18.77
N SER A 360 -3.01 -4.35 -18.62
CA SER A 360 -2.80 -5.80 -18.78
C SER A 360 -3.75 -6.37 -19.83
N ALA A 361 -3.25 -7.33 -20.61
CA ALA A 361 -4.06 -8.06 -21.59
C ALA A 361 -4.96 -9.15 -20.95
N GLY A 362 -4.80 -9.45 -19.65
CA GLY A 362 -5.59 -10.43 -18.93
C GLY A 362 -5.49 -11.86 -19.50
N ALA A 363 -6.56 -12.64 -19.39
CA ALA A 363 -6.69 -13.95 -20.05
C ALA A 363 -7.36 -13.87 -21.44
N ASN A 364 -8.15 -12.81 -21.67
CA ASN A 364 -8.91 -12.61 -22.91
C ASN A 364 -8.92 -11.11 -23.26
N PRO A 365 -8.31 -10.68 -24.39
CA PRO A 365 -7.66 -11.50 -25.41
C PRO A 365 -6.32 -12.13 -24.96
N GLY A 366 -5.75 -11.69 -23.85
CA GLY A 366 -4.47 -12.20 -23.33
C GLY A 366 -3.24 -11.75 -24.13
N PRO A 367 -2.03 -12.22 -23.78
CA PRO A 367 -0.81 -12.06 -24.58
C PRO A 367 -1.00 -12.40 -26.06
N ALA A 368 -0.16 -11.84 -26.94
CA ALA A 368 -0.20 -12.14 -28.37
C ALA A 368 -0.09 -13.66 -28.63
N ALA A 369 0.76 -14.35 -27.87
CA ALA A 369 0.94 -15.79 -27.92
C ALA A 369 -0.30 -16.63 -27.58
N TYR A 370 -1.37 -16.06 -26.99
CA TYR A 370 -2.58 -16.81 -26.60
C TYR A 370 -3.54 -17.09 -27.77
N ARG A 371 -3.20 -16.67 -29.00
CA ARG A 371 -3.96 -16.93 -30.24
C ARG A 371 -5.35 -16.29 -30.28
N ARG A 372 -5.53 -15.15 -29.60
CA ARG A 372 -6.79 -14.39 -29.52
C ARG A 372 -6.67 -12.93 -29.93
N GLY A 373 -5.59 -12.57 -30.62
CA GLY A 373 -5.40 -11.22 -31.20
C GLY A 373 -4.88 -10.17 -30.21
N GLY A 374 -4.36 -10.58 -29.05
CA GLY A 374 -3.86 -9.66 -28.03
C GLY A 374 -2.52 -8.96 -28.33
N PRO A 375 -2.14 -7.94 -27.54
CA PRO A 375 -0.92 -7.13 -27.74
C PRO A 375 0.37 -7.86 -27.31
N LEU A 376 1.53 -7.25 -27.57
CA LEU A 376 2.80 -7.71 -26.98
C LEU A 376 2.80 -7.47 -25.47
N THR A 377 3.27 -8.44 -24.71
CA THR A 377 3.30 -8.42 -23.24
C THR A 377 4.63 -8.96 -22.68
N VAL A 378 4.80 -8.91 -21.35
CA VAL A 378 5.96 -9.50 -20.65
C VAL A 378 6.13 -11.00 -20.96
N THR A 379 5.03 -11.75 -21.06
CA THR A 379 5.04 -13.18 -21.44
C THR A 379 5.60 -13.36 -22.85
N ASP A 380 5.19 -12.49 -23.79
CA ASP A 380 5.71 -12.52 -25.15
C ASP A 380 7.21 -12.15 -25.18
N CYS A 381 7.67 -11.27 -24.28
CA CYS A 381 9.11 -10.99 -24.13
C CYS A 381 9.88 -12.25 -23.71
N ASN A 382 9.39 -12.99 -22.70
CA ASN A 382 10.01 -14.24 -22.25
C ASN A 382 10.02 -15.33 -23.35
N ILE A 383 9.00 -15.37 -24.21
CA ILE A 383 9.00 -16.24 -25.41
C ILE A 383 10.07 -15.78 -26.41
N MET A 384 10.13 -14.47 -26.70
CA MET A 384 11.08 -13.90 -27.67
C MET A 384 12.55 -14.12 -27.28
N VAL A 385 12.87 -14.02 -25.99
CA VAL A 385 14.24 -14.28 -25.48
C VAL A 385 14.53 -15.76 -25.21
N GLY A 386 13.53 -16.65 -25.35
CA GLY A 386 13.69 -18.09 -25.16
C GLY A 386 13.57 -18.60 -23.71
N LYS A 387 13.22 -17.73 -22.75
CA LYS A 387 12.97 -18.10 -21.34
C LYS A 387 11.69 -18.93 -21.18
N LEU A 388 10.70 -18.70 -22.03
CA LEU A 388 9.47 -19.49 -22.10
C LEU A 388 9.38 -20.23 -23.42
N VAL A 389 9.08 -21.53 -23.36
CA VAL A 389 9.01 -22.40 -24.54
C VAL A 389 7.59 -22.91 -24.73
N PRO A 390 6.96 -22.70 -25.91
CA PRO A 390 5.61 -23.18 -26.20
C PRO A 390 5.39 -24.68 -25.93
N ASP A 391 6.26 -25.55 -26.42
CA ASP A 391 6.10 -27.02 -26.31
C ASP A 391 6.29 -27.56 -24.89
N LEU A 392 6.79 -26.73 -23.98
CA LEU A 392 6.99 -27.08 -22.57
C LEU A 392 5.93 -26.42 -21.67
N PHE A 393 4.99 -25.69 -22.26
CA PHE A 393 3.90 -25.01 -21.58
C PHE A 393 2.58 -25.75 -21.82
N PRO A 394 1.61 -25.75 -20.88
CA PRO A 394 0.32 -26.38 -21.09
C PRO A 394 -0.43 -25.87 -22.35
N SER A 395 -0.93 -26.79 -23.17
CA SER A 395 -1.73 -26.49 -24.35
C SER A 395 -3.18 -26.20 -23.96
N VAL A 396 -3.45 -24.97 -23.52
CA VAL A 396 -4.78 -24.50 -23.07
C VAL A 396 -5.27 -23.27 -23.84
N PHE A 397 -4.62 -22.91 -24.94
CA PHE A 397 -4.85 -21.67 -25.68
C PHE A 397 -5.68 -21.87 -26.95
N GLY A 398 -5.90 -20.76 -27.67
CA GLY A 398 -6.69 -20.75 -28.89
C GLY A 398 -8.20 -20.81 -28.64
N ARG A 399 -8.96 -20.99 -29.73
CA ARG A 399 -10.43 -21.13 -29.68
C ARG A 399 -10.86 -22.54 -29.28
N SER A 400 -10.01 -23.55 -29.52
CA SER A 400 -10.24 -24.94 -29.14
C SER A 400 -10.01 -25.20 -27.63
N GLY A 401 -9.21 -24.33 -26.98
CA GLY A 401 -8.76 -24.50 -25.60
C GLY A 401 -7.78 -25.67 -25.44
N GLY A 402 -7.03 -26.00 -26.50
CA GLY A 402 -6.10 -27.13 -26.57
C GLY A 402 -4.82 -26.82 -27.36
N ASP A 403 -4.61 -25.57 -27.78
CA ASP A 403 -3.47 -25.18 -28.62
C ASP A 403 -2.28 -24.70 -27.76
N PRO A 404 -1.02 -24.87 -28.22
CA PRO A 404 0.16 -24.31 -27.54
C PRO A 404 0.29 -22.81 -27.79
N LEU A 405 1.21 -22.15 -27.05
CA LEU A 405 1.57 -20.74 -27.27
C LEU A 405 2.04 -20.51 -28.73
N ASP A 406 1.76 -19.33 -29.28
CA ASP A 406 2.17 -18.96 -30.64
C ASP A 406 3.45 -18.12 -30.66
N ALA A 407 4.59 -18.78 -30.85
CA ALA A 407 5.89 -18.10 -30.94
C ALA A 407 6.13 -17.39 -32.29
N GLU A 408 5.41 -17.76 -33.36
CA GLU A 408 5.55 -17.10 -34.67
C GLU A 408 4.96 -15.69 -34.60
N VAL A 409 3.74 -15.56 -34.08
CA VAL A 409 3.08 -14.25 -33.87
C VAL A 409 3.94 -13.32 -33.01
N VAL A 410 4.60 -13.85 -31.98
CA VAL A 410 5.49 -13.06 -31.12
C VAL A 410 6.68 -12.52 -31.92
N ARG A 411 7.33 -13.38 -32.72
CA ARG A 411 8.48 -12.98 -33.55
C ARG A 411 8.10 -11.95 -34.60
N GLU A 412 6.97 -12.13 -35.27
CA GLU A 412 6.46 -11.17 -36.25
C GLU A 412 6.20 -9.79 -35.62
N LYS A 413 5.54 -9.75 -34.46
CA LYS A 413 5.23 -8.50 -33.77
C LYS A 413 6.49 -7.78 -33.25
N PHE A 414 7.46 -8.50 -32.67
CA PHE A 414 8.72 -7.87 -32.25
C PHE A 414 9.57 -7.43 -33.43
N ALA A 415 9.57 -8.14 -34.56
CA ALA A 415 10.25 -7.69 -35.78
C ALA A 415 9.66 -6.37 -36.29
N SER A 416 8.33 -6.26 -36.32
CA SER A 416 7.62 -5.02 -36.70
C SER A 416 7.93 -3.87 -35.74
N LEU A 417 7.93 -4.13 -34.42
CA LEU A 417 8.27 -3.13 -33.42
C LEU A 417 9.71 -2.66 -33.53
N ALA A 418 10.67 -3.58 -33.71
CA ALA A 418 12.08 -3.25 -33.90
C ALA A 418 12.31 -2.40 -35.16
N ALA A 419 11.64 -2.71 -36.27
CA ALA A 419 11.69 -1.90 -37.49
C ALA A 419 11.13 -0.49 -37.25
N SER A 420 10.01 -0.38 -36.52
CA SER A 420 9.40 0.90 -36.17
C SER A 420 10.30 1.76 -35.26
N LEU A 421 10.95 1.14 -34.27
CA LEU A 421 11.92 1.78 -33.39
C LEU A 421 13.12 2.32 -34.17
N ALA A 422 13.66 1.53 -35.10
CA ALA A 422 14.78 1.95 -35.95
C ALA A 422 14.40 3.16 -36.82
N ALA A 423 13.18 3.16 -37.38
CA ALA A 423 12.69 4.26 -38.21
C ALA A 423 12.51 5.57 -37.42
N GLN A 424 12.12 5.50 -36.14
CA GLN A 424 11.84 6.68 -35.32
C GLN A 424 13.07 7.21 -34.57
N THR A 425 13.96 6.33 -34.12
CA THR A 425 15.12 6.69 -33.26
C THR A 425 16.45 6.73 -34.00
N GLY A 426 16.49 6.26 -35.26
CA GLY A 426 17.72 6.11 -36.04
C GLY A 426 18.66 5.00 -35.54
N THR A 427 18.29 4.26 -34.49
CA THR A 427 19.11 3.20 -33.91
C THR A 427 18.45 1.84 -34.16
N ALA A 428 19.13 0.96 -34.91
CA ALA A 428 18.66 -0.40 -35.11
C ALA A 428 18.93 -1.26 -33.87
N ARG A 429 17.92 -2.02 -33.43
CA ARG A 429 18.02 -3.03 -32.37
C ARG A 429 17.38 -4.32 -32.85
N ALA A 430 17.94 -5.45 -32.46
CA ALA A 430 17.36 -6.75 -32.77
C ALA A 430 16.09 -7.01 -31.93
N PRO A 431 15.12 -7.79 -32.44
CA PRO A 431 13.88 -8.11 -31.73
C PRO A 431 14.06 -8.63 -30.29
N HIS A 432 15.08 -9.47 -30.06
CA HIS A 432 15.38 -10.03 -28.74
C HIS A 432 16.01 -8.99 -27.78
N GLU A 433 16.76 -8.02 -28.29
CA GLU A 433 17.28 -6.90 -27.48
C GLU A 433 16.16 -5.96 -27.04
N VAL A 434 15.18 -5.73 -27.91
CA VAL A 434 13.97 -4.97 -27.56
C VAL A 434 13.17 -5.70 -26.48
N ALA A 435 12.99 -7.02 -26.61
CA ALA A 435 12.33 -7.85 -25.61
C ALA A 435 13.08 -7.85 -24.26
N GLU A 436 14.42 -7.99 -24.25
CA GLU A 436 15.22 -7.88 -23.03
C GLU A 436 15.11 -6.48 -22.39
N GLY A 437 15.02 -5.42 -23.20
CA GLY A 437 14.78 -4.05 -22.73
C GLY A 437 13.46 -3.92 -21.97
N PHE A 438 12.36 -4.49 -22.48
CA PHE A 438 11.09 -4.53 -21.76
C PHE A 438 11.17 -5.37 -20.48
N LEU A 439 11.86 -6.52 -20.51
CA LEU A 439 12.07 -7.33 -19.31
C LEU A 439 12.81 -6.56 -18.22
N ARG A 440 13.81 -5.76 -18.58
CA ARG A 440 14.54 -4.91 -17.64
C ARG A 440 13.63 -3.88 -16.96
N ILE A 441 12.80 -3.19 -17.74
CA ILE A 441 11.81 -2.23 -17.22
C ILE A 441 10.81 -2.94 -16.30
N ALA A 442 10.31 -4.11 -16.68
CA ALA A 442 9.40 -4.90 -15.85
C ALA A 442 10.05 -5.29 -14.51
N VAL A 443 11.30 -5.77 -14.55
CA VAL A 443 12.09 -6.13 -13.36
C VAL A 443 12.34 -4.92 -12.47
N GLU A 444 12.69 -3.76 -13.03
CA GLU A 444 12.89 -2.52 -12.28
C GLU A 444 11.59 -2.06 -11.61
N ASN A 445 10.46 -2.10 -12.31
CA ASN A 445 9.15 -1.78 -11.73
C ASN A 445 8.79 -2.69 -10.54
N MET A 446 9.04 -3.99 -10.67
CA MET A 446 8.80 -4.96 -9.59
C MET A 446 9.77 -4.74 -8.41
N ALA A 447 11.05 -4.52 -8.68
CA ALA A 447 12.05 -4.25 -7.66
C ALA A 447 11.78 -2.92 -6.92
N ASN A 448 11.35 -1.87 -7.63
CA ASN A 448 10.98 -0.59 -7.02
C ASN A 448 9.78 -0.71 -6.09
N ALA A 449 8.80 -1.55 -6.42
CA ALA A 449 7.69 -1.82 -5.51
C ALA A 449 8.12 -2.58 -4.25
N ILE A 450 9.02 -3.56 -4.37
CA ILE A 450 9.61 -4.24 -3.21
C ILE A 450 10.41 -3.25 -2.35
N LYS A 451 11.17 -2.34 -2.99
CA LYS A 451 11.87 -1.24 -2.30
C LYS A 451 10.92 -0.32 -1.57
N HIS A 452 9.80 0.08 -2.17
CA HIS A 452 8.82 0.95 -1.52
C HIS A 452 8.33 0.38 -0.17
N ILE A 453 8.06 -0.93 -0.11
CA ILE A 453 7.62 -1.61 1.13
C ILE A 453 8.72 -1.65 2.19
N SER A 454 9.97 -1.91 1.77
CA SER A 454 11.11 -2.03 2.69
C SER A 454 11.64 -0.68 3.16
N VAL A 455 11.76 0.29 2.26
CA VAL A 455 12.30 1.63 2.52
C VAL A 455 11.35 2.41 3.43
N GLN A 456 10.04 2.47 3.15
CA GLN A 456 9.08 3.16 4.04
C GLN A 456 9.12 2.65 5.49
N ARG A 457 9.62 1.42 5.71
CA ARG A 457 9.65 0.76 7.01
C ARG A 457 11.07 0.54 7.57
N GLY A 458 12.10 0.95 6.84
CA GLY A 458 13.51 0.86 7.28
C GLY A 458 14.11 -0.54 7.31
N TYR A 459 13.58 -1.49 6.52
CA TYR A 459 14.12 -2.85 6.42
C TYR A 459 15.25 -2.94 5.38
N ASP A 460 16.35 -3.60 5.74
CA ASP A 460 17.39 -4.00 4.78
C ASP A 460 17.02 -5.34 4.12
N VAL A 461 16.45 -5.28 2.92
CA VAL A 461 16.01 -6.47 2.17
C VAL A 461 17.15 -7.39 1.75
N THR A 462 18.41 -6.94 1.79
CA THR A 462 19.55 -7.76 1.36
C THR A 462 19.79 -8.95 2.30
N GLU A 463 19.33 -8.87 3.55
CA GLU A 463 19.37 -9.96 4.53
C GLU A 463 18.25 -11.00 4.37
N TYR A 464 17.29 -10.75 3.47
CA TYR A 464 16.06 -11.53 3.35
C TYR A 464 16.19 -12.60 2.26
N THR A 465 15.33 -13.61 2.34
CA THR A 465 15.12 -14.57 1.25
C THR A 465 13.93 -14.14 0.39
N LEU A 466 14.09 -14.11 -0.93
CA LEU A 466 12.99 -13.81 -1.84
C LEU A 466 12.16 -15.09 -2.08
N CYS A 467 11.00 -15.19 -1.46
CA CYS A 467 10.08 -16.33 -1.64
C CYS A 467 9.22 -16.07 -2.89
N CYS A 468 9.54 -16.74 -3.99
CA CYS A 468 8.89 -16.53 -5.28
C CYS A 468 7.77 -17.55 -5.51
N PHE A 469 6.58 -17.06 -5.86
CA PHE A 469 5.41 -17.86 -6.17
C PHE A 469 4.49 -17.18 -7.19
N GLY A 470 3.44 -17.86 -7.64
CA GLY A 470 2.70 -17.46 -8.83
C GLY A 470 3.36 -17.99 -10.11
N GLY A 471 2.56 -18.16 -11.16
CA GLY A 471 2.99 -18.88 -12.36
C GLY A 471 4.12 -18.20 -13.16
N ALA A 472 4.32 -16.90 -12.99
CA ALA A 472 5.32 -16.12 -13.71
C ALA A 472 6.57 -15.78 -12.87
N ALA A 473 6.53 -15.90 -11.54
CA ALA A 473 7.61 -15.39 -10.69
C ALA A 473 8.95 -16.06 -10.94
N GLY A 474 8.98 -17.38 -11.12
CA GLY A 474 10.21 -18.14 -11.39
C GLY A 474 10.94 -17.67 -12.66
N GLN A 475 10.25 -17.00 -13.59
CA GLN A 475 10.82 -16.46 -14.83
C GLN A 475 11.66 -15.20 -14.59
N HIS A 476 11.44 -14.50 -13.48
CA HIS A 476 12.05 -13.21 -13.16
C HIS A 476 12.80 -13.19 -11.82
N ALA A 477 12.68 -14.25 -11.02
CA ALA A 477 13.16 -14.32 -9.64
C ALA A 477 14.63 -13.89 -9.46
N CYS A 478 15.55 -14.45 -10.26
CA CYS A 478 16.98 -14.11 -10.17
C CYS A 478 17.24 -12.62 -10.51
N LEU A 479 16.59 -12.09 -11.56
CA LEU A 479 16.78 -10.71 -11.99
C LEU A 479 16.22 -9.70 -10.98
N VAL A 480 15.06 -10.01 -10.38
CA VAL A 480 14.48 -9.20 -9.31
C VAL A 480 15.37 -9.25 -8.07
N ALA A 481 15.88 -10.42 -7.69
CA ALA A 481 16.80 -10.56 -6.57
C ALA A 481 18.11 -9.76 -6.79
N ASP A 482 18.71 -9.85 -7.98
CA ASP A 482 19.90 -9.04 -8.33
C ASP A 482 19.61 -7.53 -8.27
N ALA A 483 18.46 -7.07 -8.77
CA ALA A 483 18.06 -5.66 -8.72
C ALA A 483 17.82 -5.12 -7.29
N LEU A 484 17.55 -6.03 -6.34
CA LEU A 484 17.38 -5.75 -4.92
C LEU A 484 18.66 -5.99 -4.10
N GLY A 485 19.72 -6.54 -4.70
CA GLY A 485 20.92 -6.96 -3.98
C GLY A 485 20.72 -8.17 -3.06
N MET A 486 19.66 -8.95 -3.28
CA MET A 486 19.39 -10.18 -2.54
C MET A 486 20.21 -11.32 -3.12
N THR A 487 20.71 -12.20 -2.25
CA THR A 487 21.60 -13.31 -2.65
C THR A 487 20.92 -14.67 -2.65
N ARG A 488 19.66 -14.74 -2.22
CA ARG A 488 18.91 -15.99 -2.07
C ARG A 488 17.45 -15.87 -2.50
N VAL A 489 17.01 -16.87 -3.26
CA VAL A 489 15.65 -17.06 -3.74
C VAL A 489 15.14 -18.44 -3.26
N PHE A 490 13.87 -18.51 -2.89
CA PHE A 490 13.19 -19.74 -2.45
C PHE A 490 11.94 -19.99 -3.29
N ILE A 491 11.80 -21.21 -3.83
CA ILE A 491 10.68 -21.62 -4.69
C ILE A 491 10.17 -23.00 -4.25
N HIS A 492 8.96 -23.03 -3.68
CA HIS A 492 8.26 -24.25 -3.30
C HIS A 492 7.76 -25.03 -4.55
N PRO A 493 7.65 -26.37 -4.54
CA PRO A 493 7.21 -27.16 -5.71
C PRO A 493 5.78 -26.82 -6.18
N LEU A 494 4.96 -26.28 -5.29
CA LEU A 494 3.62 -25.76 -5.60
C LEU A 494 3.60 -24.24 -5.84
N ALA A 495 4.74 -23.60 -6.10
CA ALA A 495 4.85 -22.14 -6.29
C ALA A 495 3.80 -21.58 -7.26
N GLY A 496 3.58 -22.24 -8.41
CA GLY A 496 2.61 -21.81 -9.41
C GLY A 496 1.13 -21.89 -9.01
N VAL A 497 0.82 -22.51 -7.86
CA VAL A 497 -0.53 -22.64 -7.26
C VAL A 497 -0.49 -22.40 -5.73
N LEU A 498 0.52 -21.65 -5.25
CA LEU A 498 0.82 -21.57 -3.83
C LEU A 498 -0.29 -20.88 -3.03
N SER A 499 -1.02 -19.95 -3.65
CA SER A 499 -2.16 -19.28 -3.04
C SER A 499 -3.28 -20.25 -2.69
N ALA A 500 -3.63 -21.16 -3.61
CA ALA A 500 -4.57 -22.24 -3.35
C ALA A 500 -4.06 -23.21 -2.26
N TYR A 501 -2.76 -23.54 -2.29
CA TYR A 501 -2.14 -24.37 -1.25
C TYR A 501 -2.20 -23.70 0.13
N GLY A 502 -1.87 -22.41 0.23
CA GLY A 502 -1.93 -21.62 1.45
C GLY A 502 -3.34 -21.51 2.03
N MET A 503 -4.38 -21.44 1.18
CA MET A 503 -5.78 -21.55 1.62
C MET A 503 -6.07 -22.91 2.25
N GLY A 504 -5.49 -23.98 1.71
CA GLY A 504 -5.54 -25.32 2.29
C GLY A 504 -5.00 -25.38 3.71
N LEU A 505 -3.88 -24.68 3.96
CA LEU A 505 -3.16 -24.62 5.23
C LEU A 505 -3.72 -23.62 6.24
N ALA A 506 -4.55 -22.68 5.77
CA ALA A 506 -5.02 -21.59 6.60
C ALA A 506 -5.88 -22.06 7.79
N ASP A 507 -5.71 -21.38 8.92
CA ASP A 507 -6.51 -21.59 10.12
C ASP A 507 -7.87 -20.89 10.00
N VAL A 508 -8.87 -21.41 10.71
CA VAL A 508 -10.14 -20.70 10.88
C VAL A 508 -9.93 -19.60 11.91
N ARG A 509 -10.27 -18.36 11.59
CA ARG A 509 -10.02 -17.22 12.48
C ARG A 509 -11.28 -16.39 12.68
N ALA A 510 -11.45 -15.88 13.89
CA ALA A 510 -12.46 -14.86 14.20
C ALA A 510 -11.84 -13.78 15.07
N LEU A 511 -11.91 -12.53 14.62
CA LEU A 511 -11.39 -11.36 15.32
C LEU A 511 -12.54 -10.41 15.65
N ARG A 512 -12.65 -10.00 16.90
CA ARG A 512 -13.61 -8.97 17.35
C ARG A 512 -12.89 -7.96 18.22
N GLN A 513 -13.33 -6.71 18.09
CA GLN A 513 -12.73 -5.57 18.79
C GLN A 513 -13.82 -4.63 19.28
N THR A 514 -13.51 -3.87 20.33
CA THR A 514 -14.39 -2.83 20.86
C THR A 514 -13.57 -1.64 21.36
N ALA A 515 -14.04 -0.43 21.07
CA ALA A 515 -13.43 0.80 21.58
C ALA A 515 -13.62 0.93 23.10
N ILE A 516 -12.59 1.43 23.78
CA ILE A 516 -12.59 1.75 25.21
C ILE A 516 -12.31 3.24 25.41
N GLU A 517 -11.23 3.76 24.80
CA GLU A 517 -10.72 5.13 24.98
C GLU A 517 -10.57 5.51 26.46
N ALA A 518 -9.65 4.80 27.15
CA ALA A 518 -9.33 5.06 28.55
C ALA A 518 -7.82 5.17 28.76
N ARG A 519 -7.38 6.11 29.61
CA ARG A 519 -5.98 6.23 30.02
C ARG A 519 -5.51 4.93 30.68
N LEU A 520 -4.32 4.46 30.31
CA LEU A 520 -3.73 3.23 30.81
C LEU A 520 -3.41 3.39 32.31
N SER A 521 -4.13 2.64 33.14
CA SER A 521 -3.91 2.50 34.58
C SER A 521 -4.19 1.05 35.00
N THR A 522 -3.84 0.69 36.24
CA THR A 522 -4.14 -0.64 36.80
C THR A 522 -5.64 -0.91 36.82
N GLU A 523 -6.44 0.09 37.17
CA GLU A 523 -7.90 0.03 37.21
C GLU A 523 -8.48 -0.10 35.81
N ALA A 524 -8.05 0.75 34.87
CA ALA A 524 -8.52 0.69 33.49
C ALA A 524 -8.19 -0.66 32.82
N LEU A 525 -7.01 -1.21 33.12
CA LEU A 525 -6.61 -2.54 32.64
C LEU A 525 -7.49 -3.63 33.26
N ALA A 526 -7.82 -3.56 34.56
CA ALA A 526 -8.72 -4.51 35.20
C ALA A 526 -10.14 -4.46 34.59
N ASP A 527 -10.65 -3.26 34.28
CA ASP A 527 -11.97 -3.05 33.67
C ASP A 527 -12.09 -3.65 32.25
N THR A 528 -10.97 -3.89 31.57
CA THR A 528 -10.97 -4.59 30.28
C THR A 528 -11.37 -6.07 30.39
N GLY A 529 -11.27 -6.68 31.58
CA GLY A 529 -11.48 -8.11 31.78
C GLY A 529 -12.86 -8.61 31.33
N ALA A 530 -13.93 -7.91 31.70
CA ALA A 530 -15.30 -8.27 31.29
C ALA A 530 -15.50 -8.16 29.77
N ARG A 531 -14.86 -7.17 29.13
CA ARG A 531 -14.90 -6.98 27.68
C ARG A 531 -14.16 -8.10 26.96
N PHE A 532 -12.97 -8.47 27.44
CA PHE A 532 -12.22 -9.61 26.90
C PHE A 532 -13.02 -10.91 27.01
N GLN A 533 -13.66 -11.17 28.16
CA GLN A 533 -14.49 -12.37 28.34
C GLN A 533 -15.67 -12.42 27.36
N ALA A 534 -16.38 -11.31 27.18
CA ALA A 534 -17.50 -11.23 26.24
C ALA A 534 -17.05 -11.43 24.78
N LEU A 535 -15.94 -10.79 24.39
CA LEU A 535 -15.35 -10.95 23.07
C LEU A 535 -14.87 -12.40 22.85
N GLU A 536 -14.19 -12.99 23.83
CA GLU A 536 -13.68 -14.36 23.77
C GLU A 536 -14.80 -15.38 23.63
N ALA A 537 -15.87 -15.27 24.41
CA ALA A 537 -17.05 -16.12 24.26
C ALA A 537 -17.65 -16.01 22.85
N THR A 538 -17.71 -14.80 22.30
CA THR A 538 -18.22 -14.54 20.95
C THR A 538 -17.34 -15.20 19.88
N VAL A 539 -16.02 -14.93 19.87
CA VAL A 539 -15.12 -15.45 18.84
C VAL A 539 -14.90 -16.95 18.96
N ARG A 540 -14.84 -17.49 20.18
CA ARG A 540 -14.72 -18.94 20.40
C ARG A 540 -15.95 -19.67 19.88
N GLY A 541 -17.15 -19.21 20.24
CA GLY A 541 -18.40 -19.81 19.75
C GLY A 541 -18.54 -19.74 18.23
N GLU A 542 -18.02 -18.68 17.59
CA GLU A 542 -17.98 -18.55 16.13
C GLU A 542 -17.07 -19.58 15.46
N VAL A 543 -15.89 -19.83 16.02
CA VAL A 543 -14.96 -20.84 15.49
C VAL A 543 -15.47 -22.27 15.79
N GLU A 544 -16.07 -22.50 16.94
CA GLU A 544 -16.66 -23.79 17.32
C GLU A 544 -17.82 -24.19 16.38
N ARG A 545 -18.72 -23.25 16.05
CA ARG A 545 -19.82 -23.48 15.11
C ARG A 545 -19.36 -23.85 13.69
N GLN A 546 -18.11 -23.57 13.34
CA GLN A 546 -17.49 -23.97 12.06
C GLN A 546 -16.86 -25.37 12.12
N GLY A 547 -17.11 -26.13 13.19
CA GLY A 547 -16.71 -27.53 13.34
C GLY A 547 -15.24 -27.71 13.70
N ILE A 548 -14.66 -26.76 14.44
CA ILE A 548 -13.35 -26.90 15.09
C ILE A 548 -13.57 -27.34 16.55
N ALA A 549 -12.86 -28.38 16.97
CA ALA A 549 -12.95 -28.88 18.34
C ALA A 549 -12.39 -27.84 19.35
N PRO A 550 -13.02 -27.65 20.53
CA PRO A 550 -12.58 -26.66 21.52
C PRO A 550 -11.09 -26.76 21.91
N ALA A 551 -10.54 -27.98 21.99
CA ALA A 551 -9.12 -28.23 22.28
C ALA A 551 -8.15 -27.70 21.20
N ARG A 552 -8.66 -27.37 20.00
CA ARG A 552 -7.89 -26.81 18.87
C ARG A 552 -8.08 -25.30 18.71
N ILE A 553 -8.77 -24.65 19.64
CA ILE A 553 -9.08 -23.21 19.59
C ILE A 553 -8.27 -22.47 20.64
N ALA A 554 -7.31 -21.67 20.17
CA ALA A 554 -6.56 -20.75 21.00
C ALA A 554 -7.15 -19.33 20.86
N CYS A 555 -7.28 -18.61 21.97
CA CYS A 555 -7.68 -17.21 21.96
C CYS A 555 -6.50 -16.33 22.38
N GLN A 556 -6.28 -15.25 21.61
CA GLN A 556 -5.25 -14.26 21.86
C GLN A 556 -5.92 -12.93 22.18
N ARG A 557 -5.44 -12.27 23.24
CA ARG A 557 -5.96 -10.97 23.70
C ARG A 557 -4.92 -9.89 23.39
N SER A 558 -5.37 -8.78 22.80
CA SER A 558 -4.51 -7.64 22.51
C SER A 558 -5.17 -6.31 22.90
N LEU A 559 -4.31 -5.33 23.15
CA LEU A 559 -4.64 -3.95 23.47
C LEU A 559 -4.13 -3.08 22.32
N HIS A 560 -4.97 -2.17 21.82
CA HIS A 560 -4.53 -1.09 20.94
C HIS A 560 -4.15 0.10 21.81
N VAL A 561 -2.85 0.36 21.93
CA VAL A 561 -2.30 1.38 22.82
C VAL A 561 -1.72 2.51 21.99
N LYS A 562 -1.98 3.76 22.40
CA LYS A 562 -1.43 4.98 21.80
C LYS A 562 -0.92 5.92 22.87
N TYR A 563 -0.06 6.87 22.51
CA TYR A 563 0.12 8.03 23.37
C TYR A 563 -1.21 8.79 23.42
N GLU A 564 -1.54 9.34 24.60
CA GLU A 564 -2.68 10.24 24.74
C GLU A 564 -2.62 11.31 23.64
N GLY A 565 -3.76 11.67 23.04
CA GLY A 565 -3.96 12.67 21.98
C GLY A 565 -3.38 12.39 20.58
N THR A 566 -2.57 11.33 20.38
CA THR A 566 -2.23 10.84 19.03
C THR A 566 -3.35 9.93 18.49
N ASP A 567 -3.35 9.64 17.18
CA ASP A 567 -4.32 8.70 16.58
C ASP A 567 -3.74 7.31 16.30
N THR A 568 -2.42 7.20 16.34
CA THR A 568 -1.70 5.99 15.94
C THR A 568 -1.60 5.03 17.11
N THR A 569 -2.20 3.85 16.95
CA THR A 569 -2.13 2.76 17.91
C THR A 569 -1.14 1.70 17.50
N LEU A 570 -0.49 1.11 18.51
CA LEU A 570 0.26 -0.13 18.38
C LEU A 570 -0.53 -1.25 19.05
N GLU A 571 -0.60 -2.40 18.39
CA GLU A 571 -1.16 -3.62 18.96
C GLU A 571 -0.14 -4.25 19.91
N ILE A 572 -0.52 -4.34 21.19
CA ILE A 572 0.30 -4.88 22.27
C ILE A 572 -0.40 -6.11 22.85
N PRO A 573 0.29 -7.26 23.01
CA PRO A 573 -0.27 -8.41 23.70
C PRO A 573 -0.78 -8.03 25.10
N ALA A 574 -2.01 -8.45 25.44
CA ALA A 574 -2.58 -8.13 26.74
C ALA A 574 -1.82 -8.88 27.84
N THR A 575 -1.44 -8.17 28.91
CA THR A 575 -0.81 -8.75 30.11
C THR A 575 -1.48 -8.21 31.37
N ALA A 576 -1.20 -8.81 32.52
CA ALA A 576 -1.73 -8.33 33.80
C ALA A 576 -0.99 -7.09 34.34
N PHE A 577 0.13 -6.69 33.73
CA PHE A 577 1.03 -5.67 34.28
C PHE A 577 1.16 -4.48 33.34
N VAL A 578 0.75 -3.30 33.82
CA VAL A 578 0.88 -2.02 33.10
C VAL A 578 2.32 -1.75 32.66
N ALA A 579 3.30 -2.04 33.52
CA ALA A 579 4.72 -1.84 33.22
C ALA A 579 5.19 -2.63 31.98
N THR A 580 4.72 -3.87 31.81
CA THR A 580 5.06 -4.70 30.64
C THR A 580 4.43 -4.15 29.37
N ILE A 581 3.19 -3.64 29.45
CA ILE A 581 2.51 -3.00 28.32
C ILE A 581 3.26 -1.75 27.88
N ILE A 582 3.70 -0.91 28.82
CA ILE A 582 4.49 0.30 28.53
C ILE A 582 5.81 -0.07 27.86
N ALA A 583 6.57 -1.01 28.42
CA ALA A 583 7.87 -1.39 27.89
C ALA A 583 7.77 -1.97 26.46
N GLU A 584 6.77 -2.82 26.19
CA GLU A 584 6.57 -3.37 24.84
C GLU A 584 6.07 -2.31 23.85
N PHE A 585 5.20 -1.40 24.31
CA PHE A 585 4.77 -0.24 23.51
C PHE A 585 5.96 0.63 23.14
N GLU A 586 6.78 1.06 24.11
CA GLU A 586 7.96 1.88 23.87
C GLU A 586 8.97 1.19 22.94
N ARG A 587 9.22 -0.11 23.13
CA ARG A 587 10.11 -0.88 22.25
C ARG A 587 9.62 -0.87 20.80
N ARG A 588 8.34 -1.18 20.57
CA ARG A 588 7.74 -1.18 19.21
C ARG A 588 7.67 0.23 18.64
N TYR A 589 7.34 1.24 19.46
CA TYR A 589 7.25 2.63 19.05
C TYR A 589 8.62 3.19 18.64
N ALA A 590 9.67 2.95 19.43
CA ALA A 590 11.03 3.35 19.08
C ALA A 590 11.55 2.62 17.83
N GLN A 591 11.21 1.34 17.66
CA GLN A 591 11.56 0.59 16.45
C GLN A 591 10.89 1.17 15.20
N GLN A 592 9.62 1.57 15.30
CA GLN A 592 8.84 2.05 14.16
C GLN A 592 9.11 3.54 13.84
N TYR A 593 9.30 4.38 14.86
CA TYR A 593 9.38 5.85 14.70
C TYR A 593 10.74 6.44 15.04
N GLY A 594 11.65 5.69 15.68
CA GLY A 594 13.01 6.13 16.01
C GLY A 594 13.16 6.96 17.30
N PHE A 595 12.06 7.24 18.02
CA PHE A 595 12.09 8.05 19.25
C PHE A 595 10.94 7.68 20.21
N LEU A 596 10.92 8.26 21.42
CA LEU A 596 9.87 8.10 22.43
C LEU A 596 9.33 9.47 22.90
N MET A 597 8.14 9.50 23.51
CA MET A 597 7.57 10.69 24.16
C MET A 597 7.58 10.53 25.69
N PRO A 598 8.75 10.67 26.35
CA PRO A 598 8.86 10.40 27.79
C PRO A 598 7.92 11.28 28.61
N GLY A 599 7.29 10.68 29.62
CA GLY A 599 6.34 11.34 30.52
C GLY A 599 4.92 11.51 29.96
N LYS A 600 4.68 11.18 28.68
CA LYS A 600 3.35 11.26 28.09
C LYS A 600 2.50 10.04 28.45
N PRO A 601 1.24 10.22 28.92
CA PRO A 601 0.38 9.09 29.25
C PRO A 601 0.06 8.22 28.04
N LEU A 602 -0.18 6.93 28.28
CA LEU A 602 -0.71 6.01 27.27
C LEU A 602 -2.23 5.85 27.43
N VAL A 603 -2.92 5.55 26.33
CA VAL A 603 -4.37 5.31 26.25
C VAL A 603 -4.63 3.96 25.62
N ILE A 604 -5.51 3.17 26.23
CA ILE A 604 -6.12 1.98 25.63
C ILE A 604 -7.25 2.48 24.72
N GLU A 605 -7.00 2.54 23.42
CA GLU A 605 -8.00 2.92 22.42
C GLU A 605 -9.07 1.82 22.29
N ALA A 606 -8.63 0.57 22.17
CA ALA A 606 -9.50 -0.58 21.96
C ALA A 606 -8.89 -1.85 22.54
N VAL A 607 -9.76 -2.85 22.74
CA VAL A 607 -9.36 -4.24 23.03
C VAL A 607 -9.80 -5.13 21.88
N ALA A 608 -9.00 -6.15 21.59
CA ALA A 608 -9.28 -7.14 20.57
C ALA A 608 -9.06 -8.56 21.09
N VAL A 609 -9.87 -9.50 20.58
CA VAL A 609 -9.67 -10.94 20.78
C VAL A 609 -9.71 -11.65 19.44
N GLU A 610 -8.66 -12.41 19.16
CA GLU A 610 -8.58 -13.31 18.01
C GLU A 610 -8.71 -14.76 18.49
N ALA A 611 -9.70 -15.50 18.00
CA ALA A 611 -9.76 -16.95 18.13
C ALA A 611 -9.14 -17.59 16.88
N VAL A 612 -8.19 -18.51 17.08
CA VAL A 612 -7.53 -19.27 16.02
C VAL A 612 -7.86 -20.75 16.21
N GLY A 613 -8.67 -21.27 15.30
CA GLY A 613 -8.99 -22.68 15.18
C GLY A 613 -7.99 -23.39 14.28
N LYS A 614 -7.06 -24.15 14.87
CA LYS A 614 -5.98 -24.81 14.15
C LYS A 614 -6.52 -25.84 13.17
N THR A 615 -6.20 -25.73 11.87
CA THR A 615 -6.53 -26.74 10.85
C THR A 615 -5.35 -27.70 10.62
N GLN A 616 -5.26 -28.33 9.45
CA GLN A 616 -4.27 -29.37 9.15
C GLN A 616 -2.90 -28.73 8.83
N SER A 617 -1.78 -29.34 9.25
CA SER A 617 -0.44 -28.75 9.09
C SER A 617 0.27 -29.26 7.85
N ALA A 618 1.01 -28.40 7.15
CA ALA A 618 1.91 -28.77 6.05
C ALA A 618 3.06 -29.70 6.48
N ALA A 619 3.35 -29.80 7.77
CA ALA A 619 4.39 -30.68 8.30
C ALA A 619 4.14 -32.17 8.00
N ASP A 620 2.88 -32.56 7.77
CA ASP A 620 2.47 -33.94 7.58
C ASP A 620 2.72 -34.48 6.15
N LEU A 621 3.13 -33.61 5.21
CA LEU A 621 3.41 -33.97 3.81
C LEU A 621 4.93 -34.04 3.61
N GLN A 622 5.49 -35.25 3.64
CA GLN A 622 6.85 -35.48 3.18
C GLN A 622 6.84 -35.98 1.74
N PRO A 623 7.60 -35.34 0.83
CA PRO A 623 7.76 -35.86 -0.51
C PRO A 623 8.54 -37.18 -0.48
N ASP A 624 8.04 -38.17 -1.20
CA ASP A 624 8.75 -39.41 -1.45
C ASP A 624 9.50 -39.29 -2.78
N PHE A 625 10.82 -39.52 -2.75
CA PHE A 625 11.67 -39.48 -3.93
C PHE A 625 12.05 -40.89 -4.32
N ALA A 626 11.51 -41.37 -5.45
CA ALA A 626 11.97 -42.62 -6.03
C ALA A 626 13.48 -42.51 -6.36
N PRO A 627 14.31 -43.52 -6.06
CA PRO A 627 15.73 -43.47 -6.39
C PRO A 627 15.95 -43.21 -7.88
N ARG A 628 16.96 -42.41 -8.22
CA ARG A 628 17.35 -42.13 -9.61
C ARG A 628 18.55 -42.98 -10.00
N ASP A 629 18.43 -43.71 -11.10
CA ASP A 629 19.55 -44.42 -11.72
C ASP A 629 20.41 -43.46 -12.56
N GLY A 630 21.62 -43.18 -12.06
CA GLY A 630 22.62 -42.37 -12.75
C GLY A 630 22.51 -40.85 -12.52
N ALA A 631 23.29 -40.10 -13.31
CA ALA A 631 23.40 -38.65 -13.21
C ALA A 631 22.14 -37.92 -13.71
N LEU A 632 21.91 -36.70 -13.22
CA LEU A 632 20.85 -35.80 -13.69
C LEU A 632 20.94 -35.61 -15.21
N ARG A 633 19.87 -35.94 -15.93
CA ARG A 633 19.81 -35.82 -17.39
C ARG A 633 19.20 -34.49 -17.78
N ARG A 634 19.81 -33.87 -18.79
CA ARG A 634 19.25 -32.69 -19.47
C ARG A 634 18.13 -33.19 -20.38
N LEU A 635 16.96 -32.55 -20.33
CA LEU A 635 15.89 -32.79 -21.31
C LEU A 635 16.34 -32.38 -22.71
N ARG A 636 16.93 -31.19 -22.82
CA ARG A 636 17.49 -30.62 -24.05
C ARG A 636 18.38 -29.43 -23.76
N THR A 637 19.01 -28.89 -24.79
CA THR A 637 19.70 -27.59 -24.76
C THR A 637 18.98 -26.64 -25.70
N MET A 638 18.81 -25.38 -25.30
CA MET A 638 18.20 -24.33 -26.12
C MET A 638 18.97 -23.02 -26.03
N ARG A 639 18.82 -22.15 -27.03
CA ARG A 639 19.40 -20.80 -26.99
C ARG A 639 18.47 -19.84 -26.25
N ILE A 640 19.00 -19.16 -25.25
CA ILE A 640 18.32 -18.09 -24.51
C ILE A 640 19.14 -16.81 -24.61
N TYR A 641 18.47 -15.67 -24.77
CA TYR A 641 19.09 -14.35 -24.72
C TYR A 641 18.90 -13.75 -23.32
N THR A 642 20.00 -13.53 -22.60
CA THR A 642 19.99 -12.88 -21.28
C THR A 642 21.35 -12.26 -21.03
N ALA A 643 21.42 -11.27 -20.13
CA ALA A 643 22.65 -10.52 -19.84
C ALA A 643 23.34 -9.95 -21.11
N GLY A 644 22.56 -9.58 -22.12
CA GLY A 644 23.05 -9.01 -23.39
C GLY A 644 23.75 -10.00 -24.32
N ALA A 645 23.60 -11.31 -24.14
CA ALA A 645 24.19 -12.33 -25.01
C ALA A 645 23.31 -13.58 -25.17
N PHE A 646 23.57 -14.36 -26.22
CA PHE A 646 22.99 -15.69 -26.38
C PHE A 646 23.78 -16.74 -25.59
N HIS A 647 23.06 -17.57 -24.85
CA HIS A 647 23.61 -18.68 -24.06
C HIS A 647 22.99 -20.01 -24.47
N ASP A 648 23.83 -21.04 -24.61
CA ASP A 648 23.37 -22.43 -24.71
C ASP A 648 22.94 -22.91 -23.33
N THR A 649 21.64 -23.03 -23.13
CA THR A 649 20.99 -23.21 -21.83
C THR A 649 20.40 -24.61 -21.70
N ALA A 650 20.79 -25.32 -20.64
CA ALA A 650 20.26 -26.64 -20.35
C ALA A 650 18.84 -26.57 -19.78
N VAL A 651 17.99 -27.50 -20.17
CA VAL A 651 16.62 -27.64 -19.70
C VAL A 651 16.49 -28.90 -18.86
N TYR A 652 15.91 -28.80 -17.67
CA TYR A 652 15.68 -29.92 -16.77
C TYR A 652 14.19 -30.06 -16.46
N ALA A 653 13.71 -31.29 -16.28
CA ALA A 653 12.39 -31.56 -15.72
C ALA A 653 12.51 -31.56 -14.20
N ARG A 654 11.66 -30.80 -13.47
CA ARG A 654 11.65 -30.84 -12.01
C ARG A 654 11.55 -32.26 -11.45
N GLU A 655 10.74 -33.09 -12.10
CA GLU A 655 10.45 -34.47 -11.69
C GLU A 655 11.71 -35.39 -11.70
N ASP A 656 12.74 -35.00 -12.45
CA ASP A 656 13.99 -35.76 -12.56
C ASP A 656 15.04 -35.34 -11.50
N LEU A 657 14.82 -34.24 -10.78
CA LEU A 657 15.72 -33.75 -9.73
C LEU A 657 15.57 -34.61 -8.47
N ARG A 658 16.66 -34.72 -7.70
CA ARG A 658 16.72 -35.38 -6.40
C ARG A 658 17.37 -34.45 -5.37
N PRO A 659 17.06 -34.62 -4.08
CA PRO A 659 17.64 -33.81 -3.03
C PRO A 659 19.17 -33.76 -3.13
N GLY A 660 19.74 -32.55 -3.10
CA GLY A 660 21.17 -32.29 -3.27
C GLY A 660 21.64 -32.09 -4.71
N ASP A 661 20.81 -32.34 -5.72
CA ASP A 661 21.14 -31.93 -7.10
C ASP A 661 21.35 -30.42 -7.17
N ALA A 662 22.42 -30.00 -7.84
CA ALA A 662 22.78 -28.61 -8.05
C ALA A 662 22.86 -28.28 -9.54
N ILE A 663 22.24 -27.18 -9.95
CA ILE A 663 22.16 -26.72 -11.33
C ILE A 663 22.68 -25.28 -11.41
N ASP A 664 23.83 -25.11 -12.08
CA ASP A 664 24.37 -23.79 -12.39
C ASP A 664 23.62 -23.13 -13.55
N GLY A 665 23.39 -21.82 -13.42
CA GLY A 665 22.84 -20.98 -14.48
C GLY A 665 23.87 -20.67 -15.58
N PRO A 666 23.44 -20.40 -16.82
CA PRO A 666 22.05 -20.31 -17.28
C PRO A 666 21.38 -21.68 -17.41
N ALA A 667 20.22 -21.85 -16.79
CA ALA A 667 19.41 -23.08 -16.85
C ALA A 667 17.91 -22.77 -16.79
N VAL A 668 17.10 -23.66 -17.37
CA VAL A 668 15.62 -23.62 -17.25
C VAL A 668 15.14 -24.91 -16.60
N ILE A 669 14.39 -24.77 -15.52
CA ILE A 669 13.72 -25.88 -14.83
C ILE A 669 12.24 -25.82 -15.21
N ARG A 670 11.79 -26.81 -15.97
CA ARG A 670 10.38 -26.98 -16.34
C ARG A 670 9.65 -27.67 -15.21
N GLU A 671 8.56 -27.06 -14.77
CA GLU A 671 7.71 -27.56 -13.69
C GLU A 671 6.28 -27.76 -14.21
N ARG A 672 5.46 -28.50 -13.46
CA ARG A 672 4.07 -28.75 -13.86
C ARG A 672 3.23 -27.47 -13.97
N ASN A 673 3.45 -26.54 -13.04
CA ASN A 673 2.61 -25.34 -12.88
C ASN A 673 3.39 -24.02 -13.08
N ALA A 674 4.69 -24.08 -13.41
CA ALA A 674 5.56 -22.91 -13.50
C ALA A 674 6.79 -23.18 -14.38
N THR A 675 7.58 -22.14 -14.64
CA THR A 675 8.91 -22.25 -15.25
C THR A 675 9.88 -21.41 -14.44
N THR A 676 10.96 -22.04 -13.98
CA THR A 676 12.01 -21.37 -13.20
C THR A 676 13.25 -21.17 -14.07
N VAL A 677 13.71 -19.92 -14.17
CA VAL A 677 14.92 -19.53 -14.89
C VAL A 677 16.03 -19.26 -13.88
N VAL A 678 17.12 -20.03 -13.98
CA VAL A 678 18.34 -19.83 -13.21
C VAL A 678 19.26 -18.98 -14.08
N GLU A 679 19.43 -17.69 -13.75
CA GLU A 679 20.24 -16.76 -14.52
C GLU A 679 21.75 -17.05 -14.37
N PRO A 680 22.61 -16.57 -15.29
CA PRO A 680 24.06 -16.70 -15.15
C PRO A 680 24.57 -16.21 -13.77
N GLY A 681 25.44 -16.99 -13.14
CA GLY A 681 25.99 -16.69 -11.81
C GLY A 681 25.09 -17.06 -10.63
N TRP A 682 23.93 -17.68 -10.89
CA TRP A 682 23.08 -18.31 -9.88
C TRP A 682 23.20 -19.84 -9.92
N ARG A 683 22.93 -20.50 -8.79
CA ARG A 683 22.86 -21.96 -8.66
C ARG A 683 21.57 -22.36 -7.96
N ALA A 684 20.80 -23.26 -8.57
CA ALA A 684 19.64 -23.88 -7.94
C ALA A 684 20.02 -25.21 -7.25
N VAL A 685 19.51 -25.44 -6.04
CA VAL A 685 19.69 -26.69 -5.28
C VAL A 685 18.33 -27.22 -4.83
N LEU A 686 18.07 -28.52 -5.03
CA LEU A 686 16.86 -29.16 -4.51
C LEU A 686 17.05 -29.58 -3.05
N THR A 687 16.14 -29.18 -2.17
CA THR A 687 16.14 -29.57 -0.75
C THR A 687 15.50 -30.94 -0.53
N PRO A 688 15.68 -31.57 0.65
CA PRO A 688 14.95 -32.80 1.02
C PRO A 688 13.43 -32.65 1.10
N ARG A 689 12.90 -31.41 1.06
CA ARG A 689 11.46 -31.11 1.05
C ARG A 689 10.93 -30.82 -0.35
N ASP A 690 11.70 -31.14 -1.38
CA ASP A 690 11.39 -30.84 -2.78
C ASP A 690 11.31 -29.33 -3.07
N ASP A 691 11.94 -28.47 -2.26
CA ASP A 691 12.03 -27.03 -2.55
C ASP A 691 13.24 -26.73 -3.42
N LEU A 692 13.18 -25.65 -4.21
CA LEU A 692 14.35 -25.09 -4.87
C LEU A 692 14.86 -23.88 -4.09
N VAL A 693 16.13 -23.92 -3.70
CA VAL A 693 16.87 -22.77 -3.17
C VAL A 693 17.86 -22.33 -4.24
N LEU A 694 17.74 -21.07 -4.65
CA LEU A 694 18.63 -20.46 -5.63
C LEU A 694 19.57 -19.51 -4.88
N ASP A 695 20.86 -19.80 -4.92
CA ASP A 695 21.89 -18.97 -4.31
C ASP A 695 22.71 -18.27 -5.40
N ARG A 696 23.10 -17.04 -5.11
CA ARG A 696 24.00 -16.27 -5.95
C ARG A 696 25.44 -16.71 -5.71
N VAL A 697 26.02 -17.46 -6.65
CA VAL A 697 27.36 -18.07 -6.51
C VAL A 697 28.48 -17.24 -7.11
N GLU A 698 28.17 -16.39 -8.09
CA GLU A 698 29.09 -15.38 -8.62
C GLU A 698 28.64 -14.00 -8.15
N ALA A 699 29.55 -13.11 -7.76
CA ALA A 699 29.17 -11.76 -7.37
C ALA A 699 28.49 -11.01 -8.55
N ALA A 700 27.47 -10.20 -8.27
CA ALA A 700 26.88 -9.32 -9.28
C ALA A 700 27.99 -8.49 -9.88
N ARG A 701 28.15 -8.54 -11.21
CA ARG A 701 28.82 -7.43 -11.90
C ARG A 701 27.90 -6.24 -11.70
N ARG A 702 28.15 -5.47 -10.63
CA ARG A 702 27.58 -4.13 -10.49
C ARG A 702 28.07 -3.38 -11.73
N ALA A 703 27.23 -3.26 -12.75
CA ALA A 703 27.53 -2.44 -13.90
C ALA A 703 27.73 -1.02 -13.35
N HIS A 704 28.95 -0.52 -13.51
CA HIS A 704 29.50 0.71 -12.94
C HIS A 704 29.78 0.65 -11.42
N ALA A 705 31.05 0.91 -11.08
CA ALA A 705 31.35 1.53 -9.80
C ALA A 705 30.48 2.80 -9.72
N ILE A 706 29.70 2.96 -8.65
CA ILE A 706 28.82 4.12 -8.48
C ILE A 706 29.70 5.37 -8.53
N GLY A 707 29.71 6.03 -9.68
CA GLY A 707 30.51 7.21 -9.95
C GLY A 707 29.71 8.47 -9.68
N THR A 708 30.38 9.61 -9.73
CA THR A 708 29.73 10.94 -9.63
C THR A 708 29.13 11.41 -10.95
N THR A 709 29.26 10.63 -12.03
CA THR A 709 28.67 10.91 -13.36
C THR A 709 27.19 10.55 -13.39
N ALA A 710 26.37 11.37 -14.05
CA ALA A 710 24.94 11.15 -14.19
C ALA A 710 24.66 9.86 -14.98
N ASP A 711 24.18 8.83 -14.29
CA ASP A 711 23.63 7.62 -14.87
C ASP A 711 22.09 7.70 -14.77
N PRO A 712 21.32 7.56 -15.87
CA PRO A 712 19.87 7.68 -15.85
C PRO A 712 19.15 6.72 -14.90
N VAL A 713 19.67 5.50 -14.71
CA VAL A 713 19.10 4.50 -13.79
C VAL A 713 19.40 4.89 -12.35
N LEU A 714 20.65 5.27 -12.05
CA LEU A 714 21.01 5.71 -10.70
C LEU A 714 20.34 7.03 -10.34
N LEU A 715 20.10 7.92 -11.30
CA LEU A 715 19.36 9.17 -11.10
C LEU A 715 17.95 8.89 -10.58
N GLU A 716 17.26 7.93 -11.21
CA GLU A 716 15.94 7.49 -10.77
C GLU A 716 15.99 6.82 -9.40
N VAL A 717 17.03 6.02 -9.12
CA VAL A 717 17.23 5.42 -7.79
C VAL A 717 17.42 6.49 -6.72
N PHE A 718 18.32 7.46 -6.92
CA PHE A 718 18.57 8.53 -5.95
C PHE A 718 17.36 9.44 -5.77
N ASN A 719 16.63 9.75 -6.85
CA ASN A 719 15.37 10.48 -6.77
C ASN A 719 14.38 9.77 -5.84
N ASN A 720 14.14 8.47 -6.06
CA ASN A 720 13.27 7.67 -5.22
C ASN A 720 13.77 7.57 -3.77
N LEU A 721 15.07 7.45 -3.55
CA LEU A 721 15.63 7.40 -2.19
C LEU A 721 15.45 8.73 -1.45
N PHE A 722 15.73 9.88 -2.06
CA PHE A 722 15.53 11.18 -1.42
C PHE A 722 14.05 11.44 -1.12
N MET A 723 13.16 11.12 -2.05
CA MET A 723 11.71 11.18 -1.85
C MET A 723 11.27 10.28 -0.69
N ALA A 724 11.75 9.04 -0.64
CA ALA A 724 11.39 8.10 0.41
C ALA A 724 11.84 8.56 1.80
N ILE A 725 13.00 9.23 1.92
CA ILE A 725 13.39 9.85 3.19
C ILE A 725 12.40 10.94 3.59
N ALA A 726 12.06 11.85 2.68
CA ALA A 726 11.10 12.92 2.96
C ALA A 726 9.70 12.37 3.34
N GLU A 727 9.24 11.30 2.67
CA GLU A 727 8.02 10.59 3.01
C GLU A 727 8.08 9.94 4.40
N GLN A 728 9.19 9.29 4.76
CA GLN A 728 9.38 8.73 6.11
C GLN A 728 9.30 9.81 7.20
N MET A 729 9.86 11.00 6.94
CA MET A 729 9.69 12.16 7.82
C MET A 729 8.21 12.53 7.95
N GLY A 730 7.49 12.60 6.82
CA GLY A 730 6.06 12.93 6.79
C GLY A 730 5.18 11.91 7.52
N VAL A 731 5.44 10.61 7.34
CA VAL A 731 4.79 9.52 8.08
C VAL A 731 5.06 9.65 9.58
N THR A 732 6.29 10.00 9.96
CA THR A 732 6.65 10.25 11.37
C THR A 732 5.85 11.43 11.92
N LEU A 733 5.81 12.56 11.20
CA LEU A 733 5.05 13.75 11.61
C LEU A 733 3.55 13.46 11.75
N ALA A 734 2.93 12.81 10.77
CA ALA A 734 1.51 12.47 10.80
C ALA A 734 1.15 11.54 11.97
N ASN A 735 1.99 10.54 12.26
CA ASN A 735 1.71 9.56 13.32
C ASN A 735 1.94 10.09 14.74
N THR A 736 2.71 11.17 14.89
CA THR A 736 3.19 11.64 16.20
C THR A 736 2.57 12.98 16.59
N SER A 737 1.90 13.66 15.65
CA SER A 737 1.20 14.93 15.84
C SER A 737 -0.13 14.79 16.59
N TYR A 738 -0.58 15.91 17.13
CA TYR A 738 -1.78 16.05 17.94
C TYR A 738 -2.92 16.70 17.18
N SER A 739 -2.63 17.77 16.42
CA SER A 739 -3.66 18.50 15.70
C SER A 739 -4.22 17.70 14.54
N VAL A 740 -5.54 17.77 14.35
CA VAL A 740 -6.24 17.17 13.20
C VAL A 740 -5.74 17.73 11.86
N ASN A 741 -5.24 18.97 11.87
CA ASN A 741 -4.65 19.61 10.70
C ASN A 741 -3.43 18.83 10.19
N ILE A 742 -2.54 18.41 11.09
CA ILE A 742 -1.35 17.64 10.71
C ILE A 742 -1.69 16.15 10.53
N LYS A 743 -2.35 15.52 11.50
CA LYS A 743 -2.52 14.05 11.51
C LYS A 743 -3.62 13.49 10.60
N GLU A 744 -4.64 14.29 10.26
CA GLU A 744 -5.75 13.84 9.39
C GLU A 744 -5.82 14.63 8.07
N ARG A 745 -5.77 15.96 8.12
CA ARG A 745 -5.85 16.82 6.91
C ARG A 745 -4.55 16.81 6.11
N LEU A 746 -3.45 16.38 6.73
CA LEU A 746 -2.11 16.33 6.15
C LEU A 746 -1.59 17.72 5.71
N ASP A 747 -1.94 18.75 6.49
CA ASP A 747 -1.51 20.12 6.25
C ASP A 747 -0.09 20.35 6.80
N PHE A 748 0.87 19.64 6.20
CA PHE A 748 2.28 19.68 6.54
C PHE A 748 3.15 19.32 5.34
N SER A 749 4.44 19.66 5.38
CA SER A 749 5.42 19.18 4.40
C SER A 749 6.73 18.85 5.10
N CYS A 750 7.40 17.79 4.65
CA CYS A 750 8.75 17.45 5.08
C CYS A 750 9.68 17.50 3.87
N ALA A 751 10.91 17.99 4.05
CA ALA A 751 11.81 18.24 2.95
C ALA A 751 13.30 18.08 3.32
N LEU A 752 14.09 17.74 2.30
CA LEU A 752 15.54 17.63 2.34
C LEU A 752 16.16 18.78 1.56
N PHE A 753 17.26 19.30 2.07
CA PHE A 753 17.98 20.41 1.48
C PHE A 753 19.48 20.11 1.42
N ASP A 754 20.14 20.63 0.39
CA ASP A 754 21.60 20.61 0.29
C ASP A 754 22.26 21.55 1.31
N ALA A 755 23.59 21.66 1.25
CA ALA A 755 24.39 22.48 2.17
C ALA A 755 24.11 24.00 2.07
N ASP A 756 23.47 24.44 0.98
CA ASP A 756 23.14 25.85 0.70
C ASP A 756 21.64 26.14 0.91
N GLY A 757 20.88 25.16 1.40
CA GLY A 757 19.46 25.29 1.69
C GLY A 757 18.56 25.17 0.45
N ASN A 758 19.06 24.66 -0.67
CA ASN A 758 18.23 24.40 -1.84
C ASN A 758 17.45 23.10 -1.68
N LEU A 759 16.17 23.13 -2.05
CA LEU A 759 15.30 21.96 -1.98
C LEU A 759 15.80 20.84 -2.90
N ILE A 760 15.91 19.62 -2.36
CA ILE A 760 16.28 18.39 -3.09
C ILE A 760 15.06 17.49 -3.31
N ALA A 761 14.31 17.22 -2.25
CA ALA A 761 13.14 16.36 -2.27
C ALA A 761 12.18 16.74 -1.15
N ASN A 762 10.90 16.43 -1.32
CA ASN A 762 9.87 16.73 -0.34
C ASN A 762 8.76 15.68 -0.35
N ALA A 763 8.14 15.43 0.80
CA ALA A 763 6.85 14.75 0.90
C ALA A 763 5.75 15.75 0.47
N PRO A 764 5.05 15.52 -0.65
CA PRO A 764 4.21 16.53 -1.26
C PRO A 764 2.78 16.42 -0.70
N HIS A 765 2.45 17.18 0.36
CA HIS A 765 1.06 17.29 0.83
C HIS A 765 0.43 18.66 0.62
N MET A 766 1.20 19.76 0.70
CA MET A 766 0.68 21.11 0.49
C MET A 766 1.56 21.97 -0.43
N PRO A 767 1.07 22.40 -1.62
CA PRO A 767 1.89 23.10 -2.62
C PRO A 767 2.63 24.34 -2.12
N VAL A 768 1.96 25.16 -1.28
CA VAL A 768 2.51 26.46 -0.86
C VAL A 768 3.73 26.31 0.06
N HIS A 769 3.84 25.20 0.80
CA HIS A 769 5.03 24.90 1.61
C HIS A 769 6.27 24.70 0.75
N LEU A 770 6.10 24.13 -0.44
CA LEU A 770 7.19 23.49 -1.15
C LEU A 770 8.18 24.50 -1.76
N GLY A 771 7.71 25.67 -2.18
CA GLY A 771 8.62 26.73 -2.65
C GLY A 771 9.10 27.69 -1.55
N SER A 772 8.43 27.73 -0.40
CA SER A 772 8.71 28.72 0.66
C SER A 772 9.61 28.18 1.77
N MET A 773 9.67 26.86 1.97
CA MET A 773 10.56 26.25 2.97
C MET A 773 12.06 26.47 2.68
N GLY A 774 12.46 26.56 1.40
CA GLY A 774 13.85 26.88 1.05
C GLY A 774 14.31 28.23 1.63
N GLU A 775 13.48 29.27 1.53
CA GLU A 775 13.76 30.59 2.11
C GLU A 775 13.81 30.55 3.65
N SER A 776 13.02 29.68 4.28
CA SER A 776 13.07 29.45 5.73
C SER A 776 14.41 28.86 6.15
N VAL A 777 14.88 27.83 5.43
CA VAL A 777 16.17 27.18 5.67
C VAL A 777 17.32 28.16 5.43
N GLN A 778 17.32 28.85 4.29
CA GLN A 778 18.34 29.86 3.97
C GLN A 778 18.40 30.98 5.02
N THR A 779 17.25 31.45 5.52
CA THR A 779 17.24 32.44 6.61
C THR A 779 17.92 31.93 7.88
N ILE A 780 17.70 30.66 8.26
CA ILE A 780 18.39 30.06 9.41
C ILE A 780 19.89 29.91 9.13
N ILE A 781 20.27 29.50 7.93
CA ILE A 781 21.68 29.40 7.51
C ILE A 781 22.37 30.75 7.68
N ASP A 782 21.80 31.82 7.14
CA ASP A 782 22.37 33.16 7.17
C ASP A 782 22.46 33.71 8.59
N ARG A 783 21.39 33.58 9.38
CA ARG A 783 21.31 34.16 10.73
C ARG A 783 22.04 33.35 11.80
N ARG A 784 22.36 32.08 11.55
CA ARG A 784 23.06 31.18 12.48
C ARG A 784 24.42 30.72 11.94
N ALA A 785 24.90 31.29 10.84
CA ALA A 785 26.18 30.96 10.24
C ALA A 785 27.32 30.93 11.29
N GLY A 786 28.00 29.78 11.37
CA GLY A 786 29.11 29.57 12.31
C GLY A 786 28.74 29.38 13.79
N THR A 787 27.45 29.41 14.15
CA THR A 787 26.98 29.25 15.55
C THR A 787 26.27 27.93 15.83
N MET A 788 25.81 27.22 14.78
CA MET A 788 25.08 25.96 14.93
C MET A 788 25.97 24.84 15.48
N GLN A 789 25.41 23.99 16.33
CA GLN A 789 26.05 22.80 16.88
C GLN A 789 25.28 21.52 16.50
N PRO A 790 25.94 20.34 16.50
CA PRO A 790 25.25 19.06 16.37
C PRO A 790 24.12 18.92 17.40
N GLY A 791 22.93 18.58 16.91
CA GLY A 791 21.73 18.42 17.75
C GLY A 791 20.94 19.71 18.01
N ASP A 792 21.37 20.85 17.46
CA ASP A 792 20.54 22.07 17.47
C ASP A 792 19.38 21.95 16.48
N ILE A 793 18.22 22.51 16.83
CA ILE A 793 17.04 22.62 15.96
C ILE A 793 16.40 23.99 16.15
N PHE A 794 15.98 24.61 15.05
CA PHE A 794 15.40 25.95 15.02
C PHE A 794 13.94 25.92 14.56
N VAL A 795 13.18 26.96 14.92
CA VAL A 795 11.77 27.12 14.54
C VAL A 795 11.49 28.55 14.07
N LEU A 796 10.68 28.67 13.02
CA LEU A 796 10.19 29.95 12.48
C LEU A 796 8.82 29.83 11.80
N ASN A 797 8.00 30.87 11.89
CA ASN A 797 6.76 31.04 11.13
C ASN A 797 6.62 32.45 10.52
N ALA A 798 7.61 33.32 10.74
CA ALA A 798 7.60 34.70 10.26
C ALA A 798 7.41 34.75 8.72
N PRO A 799 6.29 35.34 8.21
CA PRO A 799 5.97 35.30 6.78
C PRO A 799 7.01 36.00 5.91
N TYR A 800 7.71 36.97 6.47
CA TYR A 800 8.74 37.75 5.78
C TYR A 800 10.07 37.00 5.59
N ASN A 801 10.26 35.87 6.29
CA ASN A 801 11.49 35.09 6.32
C ASN A 801 11.25 33.63 5.87
N GLY A 802 10.42 33.46 4.84
CA GLY A 802 10.08 32.16 4.27
C GLY A 802 8.86 31.47 4.89
N GLY A 803 8.28 32.01 5.97
CA GLY A 803 6.97 31.57 6.46
C GLY A 803 5.85 31.85 5.44
N THR A 804 4.77 31.08 5.50
CA THR A 804 3.58 31.27 4.65
C THR A 804 2.55 32.14 5.34
N HIS A 805 2.17 31.75 6.55
CA HIS A 805 1.37 32.52 7.51
C HIS A 805 1.67 31.98 8.92
N LEU A 806 1.26 32.69 9.98
CA LEU A 806 1.67 32.31 11.35
C LEU A 806 1.31 30.88 11.79
N PRO A 807 0.16 30.30 11.43
CA PRO A 807 -0.14 28.90 11.73
C PRO A 807 0.87 27.88 11.16
N ASP A 808 1.58 28.24 10.07
CA ASP A 808 2.52 27.35 9.40
C ASP A 808 3.90 27.48 10.03
N VAL A 809 4.18 26.59 10.98
CA VAL A 809 5.42 26.63 11.75
C VAL A 809 6.43 25.68 11.11
N THR A 810 7.62 26.20 10.78
CA THR A 810 8.72 25.43 10.16
C THR A 810 9.78 25.11 11.19
N VAL A 811 10.05 23.83 11.41
CA VAL A 811 11.14 23.29 12.22
C VAL A 811 12.27 22.84 11.31
N ILE A 812 13.51 23.27 11.59
CA ILE A 812 14.68 23.09 10.72
C ILE A 812 15.83 22.53 11.55
N ALA A 813 16.37 21.38 11.10
CA ALA A 813 17.50 20.71 11.73
C ALA A 813 18.73 20.69 10.78
N PRO A 814 19.86 21.31 11.16
CA PRO A 814 21.14 21.07 10.51
C PRO A 814 21.62 19.63 10.70
N VAL A 815 22.05 18.99 9.60
CA VAL A 815 22.57 17.62 9.61
C VAL A 815 24.09 17.65 9.58
N PHE A 816 24.69 17.25 10.69
CA PHE A 816 26.12 17.05 10.81
C PHE A 816 26.46 15.58 10.53
N LEU A 817 27.49 15.37 9.73
CA LEU A 817 28.08 14.05 9.54
C LEU A 817 29.17 13.88 10.60
N ASP A 818 28.88 13.13 11.67
CA ASP A 818 29.85 12.91 12.73
C ASP A 818 31.03 12.04 12.25
N SER A 819 32.15 12.71 12.02
CA SER A 819 33.36 12.53 12.84
C SER A 819 33.74 11.08 13.21
N ALA A 820 34.07 10.25 12.22
CA ALA A 820 35.04 9.15 12.42
C ALA A 820 36.37 9.63 13.07
N ARG A 821 36.57 10.94 13.19
CA ARG A 821 37.66 11.62 13.90
C ARG A 821 37.41 11.90 15.39
N ALA A 822 36.17 12.01 15.86
CA ALA A 822 35.89 12.29 17.28
C ALA A 822 36.10 11.05 18.17
N LEU A 823 35.83 9.85 17.64
CA LEU A 823 36.17 8.57 18.29
C LEU A 823 37.67 8.23 18.27
N ALA A 824 38.48 8.98 17.51
CA ALA A 824 39.93 8.78 17.37
C ALA A 824 40.78 9.81 18.14
N GLY A 825 40.18 10.68 18.95
CA GLY A 825 40.92 11.65 19.78
C GLY A 825 41.71 12.70 19.00
N VAL A 826 41.31 13.02 17.76
CA VAL A 826 41.96 14.06 16.96
C VAL A 826 41.25 15.39 17.16
N ASP A 827 42.00 16.39 17.61
CA ASP A 827 41.57 17.77 17.84
C ASP A 827 40.98 18.40 16.57
N VAL A 828 39.70 18.80 16.61
CA VAL A 828 38.97 19.34 15.45
C VAL A 828 38.88 20.86 15.57
N GLY A 829 39.97 21.54 15.21
CA GLY A 829 40.09 23.01 15.24
C GLY A 829 39.33 23.77 14.14
N ALA A 830 38.33 23.16 13.47
CA ALA A 830 37.48 23.83 12.49
C ALA A 830 36.01 23.62 12.89
N ALA A 831 35.25 24.71 13.04
CA ALA A 831 33.82 24.66 13.32
C ALA A 831 33.13 23.76 12.29
N ALA A 832 32.51 22.67 12.75
CA ALA A 832 31.82 21.74 11.87
C ALA A 832 30.72 22.50 11.11
N LYS A 833 30.71 22.43 9.77
CA LYS A 833 29.63 22.96 8.95
C LYS A 833 28.58 21.85 8.78
N PRO A 834 27.27 22.16 8.87
CA PRO A 834 26.22 21.21 8.46
C PRO A 834 26.39 20.83 6.98
N GLU A 835 26.23 19.56 6.64
CA GLU A 835 26.36 19.08 5.26
C GLU A 835 25.05 19.04 4.50
N PHE A 836 23.94 18.91 5.23
CA PHE A 836 22.58 18.95 4.72
C PHE A 836 21.69 19.65 5.74
N TYR A 837 20.47 19.97 5.32
CA TYR A 837 19.41 20.38 6.24
C TYR A 837 18.17 19.54 5.97
N VAL A 838 17.40 19.32 7.02
CA VAL A 838 16.07 18.74 6.92
C VAL A 838 15.08 19.68 7.61
N ALA A 839 13.89 19.78 7.06
CA ALA A 839 12.86 20.62 7.66
C ALA A 839 11.48 19.98 7.57
N SER A 840 10.65 20.32 8.54
CA SER A 840 9.23 19.99 8.56
C SER A 840 8.42 21.23 8.86
N ARG A 841 7.43 21.54 8.02
CA ARG A 841 6.43 22.59 8.23
C ARG A 841 5.08 21.95 8.52
N GLY A 842 4.37 22.44 9.52
CA GLY A 842 3.04 21.94 9.89
C GLY A 842 2.11 23.09 10.26
N HIS A 843 0.84 22.95 9.88
CA HIS A 843 -0.19 23.93 10.18
C HIS A 843 -0.76 23.69 11.57
N HIS A 844 -0.37 24.51 12.54
CA HIS A 844 -0.90 24.46 13.90
C HIS A 844 -2.33 24.97 13.94
N ALA A 845 -3.21 24.26 14.66
CA ALA A 845 -4.63 24.61 14.73
C ALA A 845 -4.92 25.96 15.40
N ASP A 846 -4.01 26.45 16.25
CA ASP A 846 -4.04 27.78 16.86
C ASP A 846 -2.61 28.14 17.28
N ILE A 847 -2.17 29.35 16.96
CA ILE A 847 -0.91 29.97 17.42
C ILE A 847 -1.19 31.33 18.08
N GLY A 848 -2.44 31.59 18.48
CA GLY A 848 -2.92 32.85 19.05
C GLY A 848 -3.78 33.69 18.09
N GLY A 849 -3.70 35.01 18.22
CA GLY A 849 -4.43 35.96 17.38
C GLY A 849 -5.81 36.34 17.93
N ILE A 850 -6.55 37.21 17.26
CA ILE A 850 -7.82 37.75 17.78
C ILE A 850 -8.98 36.76 17.70
N THR A 851 -8.91 35.77 16.80
CA THR A 851 -9.88 34.69 16.67
C THR A 851 -9.22 33.31 16.79
N PRO A 852 -9.93 32.27 17.27
CA PRO A 852 -9.46 30.90 17.18
C PRO A 852 -9.13 30.50 15.73
N GLY A 853 -8.12 29.65 15.54
CA GLY A 853 -7.66 29.24 14.22
C GLY A 853 -6.53 30.09 13.65
N SER A 854 -6.23 31.24 14.26
CA SER A 854 -5.10 32.12 13.88
C SER A 854 -5.09 32.56 12.41
N MET A 855 -6.29 32.64 11.81
CA MET A 855 -6.54 33.24 10.50
C MET A 855 -7.71 34.24 10.59
N PRO A 856 -7.61 35.30 11.40
CA PRO A 856 -8.69 36.27 11.58
C PRO A 856 -8.96 37.06 10.30
N PRO A 857 -10.16 36.99 9.71
CA PRO A 857 -10.47 37.60 8.41
C PRO A 857 -10.35 39.13 8.41
N ASP A 858 -10.55 39.76 9.56
CA ASP A 858 -10.54 41.21 9.73
C ASP A 858 -9.23 41.74 10.34
N SER A 859 -8.18 40.92 10.38
CA SER A 859 -6.87 41.40 10.86
C SER A 859 -6.24 42.39 9.89
N THR A 860 -5.60 43.40 10.46
CA THR A 860 -4.95 44.50 9.76
C THR A 860 -3.45 44.55 10.03
N HIS A 861 -2.98 43.80 11.04
CA HIS A 861 -1.59 43.69 11.41
C HIS A 861 -1.25 42.27 11.91
N VAL A 862 -0.01 41.83 11.69
CA VAL A 862 0.43 40.44 11.94
C VAL A 862 0.36 40.02 13.41
N ASP A 863 0.46 40.98 14.35
CA ASP A 863 0.31 40.67 15.78
C ASP A 863 -1.11 40.23 16.14
N GLU A 864 -2.12 40.64 15.35
CA GLU A 864 -3.51 40.21 15.47
C GLU A 864 -3.72 38.77 14.99
N GLU A 865 -2.75 38.19 14.27
CA GLU A 865 -2.82 36.83 13.74
C GLU A 865 -2.21 35.79 14.71
N GLY A 866 -1.39 36.21 15.68
CA GLY A 866 -0.86 35.36 16.75
C GLY A 866 0.62 35.51 17.03
N VAL A 867 1.22 34.46 17.57
CA VAL A 867 2.62 34.45 18.01
C VAL A 867 3.54 34.33 16.80
N LEU A 868 4.40 35.34 16.62
CA LEU A 868 5.43 35.38 15.59
C LEU A 868 6.76 34.81 16.12
N LEU A 869 7.25 33.78 15.43
CA LEU A 869 8.49 33.06 15.67
C LEU A 869 9.47 33.38 14.54
N ASP A 870 10.55 34.08 14.87
CA ASP A 870 11.60 34.45 13.92
C ASP A 870 12.96 33.97 14.43
N ASN A 871 13.50 32.90 13.85
CA ASN A 871 14.80 32.30 14.20
C ASN A 871 14.93 31.91 15.69
N VAL A 872 13.95 31.18 16.22
CA VAL A 872 13.95 30.71 17.61
C VAL A 872 14.69 29.37 17.71
N GLN A 873 15.57 29.21 18.71
CA GLN A 873 16.17 27.91 18.99
C GLN A 873 15.15 27.06 19.77
N LEU A 874 14.78 25.91 19.22
CA LEU A 874 13.79 24.99 19.78
C LEU A 874 14.46 23.83 20.53
N VAL A 875 15.58 23.35 20.01
CA VAL A 875 16.41 22.32 20.63
C VAL A 875 17.84 22.82 20.67
N ALA A 876 18.50 22.69 21.82
CA ALA A 876 19.92 22.99 21.98
C ALA A 876 20.66 21.69 22.29
N GLN A 877 21.52 21.24 21.38
CA GLN A 877 22.34 20.02 21.54
C GLN A 877 21.52 18.81 22.03
N GLY A 878 20.36 18.57 21.41
CA GLY A 878 19.46 17.47 21.76
C GLY A 878 18.50 17.74 22.95
N ARG A 879 18.65 18.85 23.68
CA ARG A 879 17.71 19.25 24.75
C ARG A 879 16.58 20.12 24.21
N PHE A 880 15.34 19.63 24.28
CA PHE A 880 14.16 20.40 23.90
C PHE A 880 13.92 21.55 24.90
N LEU A 881 13.84 22.79 24.39
CA LEU A 881 13.73 24.02 25.18
C LEU A 881 12.26 24.34 25.50
N GLU A 882 11.60 23.46 26.27
CA GLU A 882 10.16 23.54 26.51
C GLU A 882 9.74 24.81 27.26
N GLU A 883 10.42 25.15 28.35
CA GLU A 883 10.05 26.30 29.18
C GLU A 883 10.28 27.63 28.46
N GLU A 884 11.32 27.70 27.63
CA GLU A 884 11.58 28.81 26.73
C GLU A 884 10.45 28.94 25.71
N MET A 885 10.05 27.84 25.06
CA MET A 885 8.99 27.85 24.06
C MET A 885 7.62 28.16 24.67
N ARG A 886 7.29 27.62 25.86
CA ARG A 886 6.07 27.97 26.61
C ARG A 886 5.98 29.46 26.86
N ARG A 887 7.07 30.08 27.32
CA ARG A 887 7.11 31.53 27.55
C ARG A 887 6.81 32.32 26.29
N ILE A 888 7.43 31.94 25.16
CA ILE A 888 7.18 32.61 23.86
C ILE A 888 5.71 32.44 23.44
N LEU A 889 5.16 31.23 23.50
CA LEU A 889 3.76 30.96 23.09
C LEU A 889 2.72 31.64 23.99
N SER A 890 3.06 31.87 25.26
CA SER A 890 2.25 32.63 26.21
C SER A 890 2.45 34.15 26.13
N SER A 891 3.36 34.62 25.29
CA SER A 891 3.71 36.04 25.16
C SER A 891 2.91 36.75 24.06
N GLY A 892 3.08 38.06 23.96
CA GLY A 892 2.40 38.89 22.97
C GLY A 892 1.01 39.34 23.40
N ARG A 893 0.36 40.15 22.57
CA ARG A 893 -0.98 40.71 22.84
C ARG A 893 -2.09 39.65 22.73
N TYR A 894 -1.91 38.68 21.84
CA TYR A 894 -2.86 37.62 21.55
C TYR A 894 -2.15 36.25 21.57
N PRO A 895 -1.82 35.73 22.75
CA PRO A 895 -1.03 34.50 22.92
C PRO A 895 -1.78 33.26 22.42
N SER A 896 -1.05 32.15 22.24
CA SER A 896 -1.66 30.86 21.89
C SER A 896 -2.65 30.39 22.95
N ARG A 897 -3.80 29.88 22.51
CA ARG A 897 -4.86 29.37 23.38
C ARG A 897 -4.61 27.93 23.82
N ASN A 898 -3.79 27.17 23.09
CA ASN A 898 -3.55 25.76 23.34
C ASN A 898 -2.06 25.39 23.23
N ILE A 899 -1.27 25.95 24.13
CA ILE A 899 0.19 25.80 24.17
C ILE A 899 0.61 24.33 24.24
N ASP A 900 -0.10 23.48 24.96
CA ASP A 900 0.23 22.05 25.07
C ASP A 900 0.09 21.32 23.72
N GLN A 901 -0.92 21.67 22.92
CA GLN A 901 -1.05 21.16 21.56
C GLN A 901 0.05 21.70 20.65
N ASN A 902 0.41 22.98 20.76
CA ASN A 902 1.54 23.53 19.99
C ASN A 902 2.84 22.78 20.29
N LEU A 903 3.16 22.55 21.56
CA LEU A 903 4.38 21.85 21.96
C LEU A 903 4.36 20.38 21.51
N ALA A 904 3.20 19.72 21.55
CA ALA A 904 3.06 18.37 21.05
C ALA A 904 3.35 18.29 19.54
N ASP A 905 2.79 19.20 18.74
CA ASP A 905 3.04 19.27 17.31
C ASP A 905 4.50 19.66 16.99
N LEU A 906 5.11 20.58 17.75
CA LEU A 906 6.53 20.93 17.63
C LEU A 906 7.45 19.73 17.92
N ARG A 907 7.12 18.91 18.92
CA ARG A 907 7.86 17.67 19.21
C ARG A 907 7.73 16.65 18.08
N ALA A 908 6.54 16.54 17.48
CA ALA A 908 6.31 15.69 16.31
C ALA A 908 7.15 16.14 15.10
N GLN A 909 7.27 17.45 14.88
CA GLN A 909 8.14 18.04 13.85
C GLN A 909 9.63 17.80 14.12
N VAL A 910 10.08 17.95 15.36
CA VAL A 910 11.45 17.60 15.78
C VAL A 910 11.74 16.13 15.48
N ALA A 911 10.82 15.23 15.79
CA ALA A 911 10.98 13.80 15.50
C ALA A 911 11.05 13.50 14.00
N ALA A 912 10.23 14.17 13.18
CA ALA A 912 10.31 14.06 11.73
C ALA A 912 11.68 14.50 11.21
N CYS A 913 12.22 15.61 11.71
CA CYS A 913 13.57 16.09 11.37
C CYS A 913 14.68 15.11 11.82
N ALA A 914 14.55 14.53 13.01
CA ALA A 914 15.50 13.51 13.49
C ALA A 914 15.51 12.28 12.56
N LYS A 915 14.32 11.79 12.17
CA LYS A 915 14.18 10.67 11.22
C LYS A 915 14.85 10.97 9.87
N GLY A 916 14.61 12.15 9.30
CA GLY A 916 15.26 12.57 8.05
C GLY A 916 16.79 12.64 8.15
N SER A 917 17.28 13.15 9.29
CA SER A 917 18.72 13.23 9.58
C SER A 917 19.37 11.85 9.64
N ASP A 918 18.74 10.89 10.30
CA ASP A 918 19.27 9.53 10.46
C ASP A 918 19.30 8.77 9.13
N GLU A 919 18.26 8.88 8.30
CA GLU A 919 18.25 8.23 6.99
C GLU A 919 19.26 8.84 6.01
N LEU A 920 19.47 10.16 6.04
CA LEU A 920 20.54 10.80 5.28
C LEU A 920 21.92 10.30 5.71
N LYS A 921 22.17 10.16 7.03
CA LYS A 921 23.42 9.58 7.54
C LYS A 921 23.63 8.14 7.07
N LYS A 922 22.58 7.30 7.09
CA LYS A 922 22.63 5.93 6.57
C LYS A 922 22.93 5.89 5.07
N MET A 923 22.29 6.76 4.29
CA MET A 923 22.53 6.88 2.85
C MET A 923 23.98 7.27 2.58
N VAL A 924 24.53 8.25 3.29
CA VAL A 924 25.94 8.65 3.17
C VAL A 924 26.89 7.54 3.58
N ALA A 925 26.57 6.79 4.64
CA ALA A 925 27.36 5.63 5.05
C ALA A 925 27.37 4.52 3.98
N HIS A 926 26.29 4.36 3.21
CA HIS A 926 26.16 3.35 2.18
C HIS A 926 26.79 3.75 0.83
N PHE A 927 26.50 4.95 0.32
CA PHE A 927 26.90 5.40 -1.02
C PHE A 927 28.13 6.31 -1.02
N GLY A 928 28.50 6.88 0.13
CA GLY A 928 29.57 7.86 0.25
C GLY A 928 29.10 9.30 -0.05
N LEU A 929 29.65 10.26 0.69
CA LEU A 929 29.29 11.68 0.58
C LEU A 929 29.47 12.27 -0.84
N PRO A 930 30.57 12.00 -1.59
CA PRO A 930 30.74 12.56 -2.93
C PRO A 930 29.65 12.14 -3.91
N VAL A 931 29.20 10.88 -3.81
CA VAL A 931 28.14 10.33 -4.66
C VAL A 931 26.81 11.00 -4.31
N VAL A 932 26.44 11.02 -3.02
CA VAL A 932 25.18 11.64 -2.57
C VAL A 932 25.08 13.10 -3.03
N ARG A 933 26.16 13.89 -2.87
CA ARG A 933 26.21 15.28 -3.35
C ARG A 933 26.02 15.39 -4.86
N ALA A 934 26.73 14.56 -5.63
CA ALA A 934 26.61 14.59 -7.09
C ALA A 934 25.18 14.27 -7.53
N TYR A 935 24.54 13.28 -6.94
CA TYR A 935 23.16 12.91 -7.30
C TYR A 935 22.11 13.90 -6.82
N MET A 936 22.32 14.62 -5.71
CA MET A 936 21.49 15.77 -5.34
C MET A 936 21.49 16.83 -6.45
N GLN A 937 22.67 17.16 -6.99
CA GLN A 937 22.79 18.09 -8.11
C GLN A 937 22.17 17.53 -9.40
N HIS A 938 22.40 16.26 -9.73
CA HIS A 938 21.83 15.66 -10.94
C HIS A 938 20.30 15.64 -10.91
N VAL A 939 19.70 15.41 -9.74
CA VAL A 939 18.23 15.47 -9.55
C VAL A 939 17.68 16.89 -9.78
N GLN A 940 18.39 17.92 -9.32
CA GLN A 940 18.02 19.32 -9.61
C GLN A 940 18.18 19.65 -11.10
N ASN A 941 19.31 19.29 -11.71
CA ASN A 941 19.56 19.54 -13.14
C ASN A 941 18.51 18.87 -14.04
N ASN A 942 18.05 17.67 -13.68
CA ASN A 942 17.00 16.97 -14.41
C ASN A 942 15.65 17.71 -14.32
N ALA A 943 15.32 18.25 -13.14
CA ALA A 943 14.11 19.03 -12.94
C ALA A 943 14.17 20.37 -13.71
N GLU A 944 15.33 21.02 -13.73
CA GLU A 944 15.59 22.22 -14.53
C GLU A 944 15.36 21.96 -16.02
N GLU A 945 15.99 20.94 -16.58
CA GLU A 945 15.84 20.62 -17.99
C GLU A 945 14.39 20.24 -18.34
N ALA A 946 13.67 19.60 -17.42
CA ALA A 946 12.24 19.30 -17.60
C ALA A 946 11.38 20.56 -17.66
N VAL A 947 11.65 21.58 -16.84
CA VAL A 947 10.96 22.88 -16.92
C VAL A 947 11.37 23.64 -18.19
N ARG A 948 12.66 23.63 -18.56
CA ARG A 948 13.14 24.29 -19.80
C ARG A 948 12.44 23.77 -21.05
N ARG A 949 12.12 22.46 -21.12
CA ARG A 949 11.31 21.88 -22.22
C ARG A 949 9.91 22.47 -22.30
N VAL A 950 9.30 22.83 -21.18
CA VAL A 950 7.99 23.51 -21.15
C VAL A 950 8.10 24.91 -21.74
N LEU A 951 9.21 25.62 -21.46
CA LEU A 951 9.42 26.99 -21.96
C LEU A 951 9.48 27.05 -23.49
N ASP A 952 9.99 26.01 -24.14
CA ASP A 952 10.09 25.93 -25.61
C ASP A 952 8.71 26.09 -26.30
N VAL A 953 7.66 25.55 -25.68
CA VAL A 953 6.28 25.56 -26.19
C VAL A 953 5.39 26.66 -25.61
N LEU A 954 5.82 27.30 -24.51
CA LEU A 954 5.11 28.43 -23.94
C LEU A 954 5.21 29.68 -24.83
N LYS A 955 4.29 30.60 -24.57
CA LYS A 955 4.19 31.91 -25.22
C LYS A 955 4.03 32.97 -24.14
N ASP A 956 4.42 34.17 -24.48
CA ASP A 956 4.18 35.35 -23.67
C ASP A 956 2.69 35.52 -23.39
N GLY A 957 2.37 36.08 -22.23
CA GLY A 957 0.99 36.28 -21.81
C GLY A 957 0.87 37.28 -20.68
N ARG A 958 -0.33 37.85 -20.53
CA ARG A 958 -0.71 38.69 -19.40
C ARG A 958 -2.07 38.26 -18.89
N PHE A 959 -2.21 38.18 -17.57
CA PHE A 959 -3.48 37.92 -16.92
C PHE A 959 -3.69 38.90 -15.76
N GLU A 960 -4.94 39.29 -15.56
CA GLU A 960 -5.37 40.18 -14.48
C GLU A 960 -6.57 39.54 -13.81
N TYR A 961 -6.45 39.32 -12.50
CA TYR A 961 -7.52 38.77 -11.66
C TYR A 961 -7.96 39.82 -10.65
N GLU A 962 -9.23 40.23 -10.71
CA GLU A 962 -9.85 41.10 -9.73
C GLU A 962 -10.49 40.25 -8.62
N MET A 963 -10.07 40.48 -7.38
CA MET A 963 -10.58 39.82 -6.18
C MET A 963 -11.89 40.46 -5.72
N ASP A 964 -12.63 39.78 -4.83
CA ASP A 964 -13.88 40.31 -4.27
C ASP A 964 -13.73 41.64 -3.53
N SER A 965 -12.52 41.98 -3.08
CA SER A 965 -12.16 43.26 -2.45
C SER A 965 -11.95 44.40 -3.46
N GLY A 966 -11.94 44.11 -4.77
CA GLY A 966 -11.52 45.02 -5.84
C GLY A 966 -10.00 45.12 -6.02
N ALA A 967 -9.20 44.48 -5.16
CA ALA A 967 -7.76 44.36 -5.36
C ALA A 967 -7.46 43.48 -6.58
N LYS A 968 -6.34 43.75 -7.24
CA LYS A 968 -5.96 43.10 -8.51
C LYS A 968 -4.64 42.38 -8.37
N VAL A 969 -4.59 41.15 -8.84
CA VAL A 969 -3.34 40.40 -9.08
C VAL A 969 -3.07 40.43 -10.58
N VAL A 970 -1.96 41.04 -10.97
CA VAL A 970 -1.52 41.15 -12.36
C VAL A 970 -0.26 40.33 -12.53
N VAL A 971 -0.23 39.46 -13.54
CA VAL A 971 0.97 38.72 -13.91
C VAL A 971 1.20 38.81 -15.41
N ALA A 972 2.41 39.18 -15.80
CA ALA A 972 2.91 39.09 -17.17
C ALA A 972 4.05 38.07 -17.23
N ILE A 973 4.06 37.27 -18.28
CA ILE A 973 5.07 36.25 -18.53
C ILE A 973 5.73 36.56 -19.87
N SER A 974 7.05 36.63 -19.87
CA SER A 974 7.88 36.79 -21.08
C SER A 974 8.87 35.63 -21.18
N ILE A 975 8.92 34.97 -22.34
CA ILE A 975 9.72 33.77 -22.57
C ILE A 975 10.89 34.08 -23.51
N ASP A 976 12.12 33.91 -23.02
CA ASP A 976 13.32 33.90 -23.86
C ASP A 976 13.57 32.46 -24.33
N LYS A 977 13.29 32.20 -25.62
CA LYS A 977 13.43 30.86 -26.21
C LYS A 977 14.88 30.48 -26.52
N GLU A 978 15.78 31.45 -26.67
CA GLU A 978 17.19 31.16 -26.93
C GLU A 978 17.90 30.75 -25.65
N ARG A 979 17.65 31.49 -24.56
CA ARG A 979 18.18 31.17 -23.22
C ARG A 979 17.36 30.13 -22.48
N ARG A 980 16.16 29.82 -22.98
CA ARG A 980 15.16 28.94 -22.34
C ARG A 980 14.89 29.42 -20.91
N GLU A 981 14.58 30.69 -20.76
CA GLU A 981 14.29 31.38 -19.49
C GLU A 981 12.91 32.06 -19.55
N ALA A 982 12.28 32.24 -18.38
CA ALA A 982 11.00 32.92 -18.26
C ALA A 982 11.08 34.04 -17.20
N THR A 983 10.62 35.23 -17.57
CA THR A 983 10.43 36.36 -16.64
C THR A 983 8.98 36.39 -16.21
N ILE A 984 8.73 36.31 -14.90
CA ILE A 984 7.40 36.44 -14.29
C ILE A 984 7.31 37.79 -13.60
N ASP A 985 6.56 38.72 -14.19
CA ASP A 985 6.42 40.09 -13.74
C ASP A 985 5.05 40.31 -13.08
N PHE A 986 5.05 40.65 -11.80
CA PHE A 986 3.85 40.98 -11.04
C PHE A 986 3.52 42.48 -11.01
N THR A 987 4.24 43.30 -11.78
CA THR A 987 4.01 44.74 -11.89
C THR A 987 2.58 45.03 -12.32
N GLY A 988 1.93 45.95 -11.61
CA GLY A 988 0.51 46.27 -11.78
C GLY A 988 -0.42 45.55 -10.80
N THR A 989 0.09 44.59 -10.03
CA THR A 989 -0.61 44.06 -8.85
C THR A 989 -0.83 45.18 -7.84
N SER A 990 -2.00 45.20 -7.18
CA SER A 990 -2.33 46.19 -6.15
C SER A 990 -1.27 46.24 -5.06
N SER A 991 -1.07 47.43 -4.48
CA SER A 991 -0.22 47.62 -3.30
C SER A 991 -0.71 46.78 -2.11
N GLN A 992 0.15 46.62 -1.09
CA GLN A 992 -0.25 46.02 0.19
C GLN A 992 -1.56 46.65 0.69
N GLN A 993 -2.49 45.79 1.11
CA GLN A 993 -3.79 46.19 1.63
C GLN A 993 -3.77 46.24 3.16
N PRO A 994 -4.59 47.10 3.82
CA PRO A 994 -4.73 47.15 5.27
C PRO A 994 -5.62 46.01 5.79
N THR A 995 -5.40 44.78 5.31
CA THR A 995 -6.14 43.56 5.64
C THR A 995 -5.16 42.39 5.67
N ASN A 996 -5.63 41.16 5.94
CA ASN A 996 -4.80 39.96 5.90
C ASN A 996 -4.62 39.33 4.50
N PHE A 997 -5.21 39.93 3.46
CA PHE A 997 -5.08 39.47 2.07
C PHE A 997 -3.79 40.01 1.43
N ASN A 998 -2.64 39.62 1.98
CA ASN A 998 -1.31 39.99 1.47
C ASN A 998 -0.44 38.74 1.32
N ALA A 999 0.28 38.62 0.20
CA ALA A 999 1.16 37.47 -0.07
C ALA A 999 2.64 37.88 0.01
N PRO A 1000 3.44 37.28 0.93
CA PRO A 1000 4.89 37.45 0.96
C PRO A 1000 5.58 36.93 -0.30
N SER A 1001 6.82 37.38 -0.56
CA SER A 1001 7.64 36.94 -1.69
C SER A 1001 7.79 35.41 -1.77
N ALA A 1002 7.99 34.75 -0.63
CA ALA A 1002 8.12 33.30 -0.54
C ALA A 1002 6.86 32.57 -1.02
N VAL A 1003 5.67 33.12 -0.76
CA VAL A 1003 4.38 32.58 -1.21
C VAL A 1003 4.25 32.77 -2.72
N CYS A 1004 4.61 33.94 -3.25
CA CYS A 1004 4.62 34.20 -4.69
C CYS A 1004 5.56 33.24 -5.43
N LYS A 1005 6.79 33.04 -4.92
CA LYS A 1005 7.77 32.10 -5.47
C LYS A 1005 7.24 30.67 -5.46
N ALA A 1006 6.61 30.25 -4.37
CA ALA A 1006 5.99 28.93 -4.26
C ALA A 1006 4.83 28.72 -5.25
N ALA A 1007 4.00 29.74 -5.47
CA ALA A 1007 2.94 29.69 -6.47
C ALA A 1007 3.49 29.55 -7.89
N VAL A 1008 4.54 30.32 -8.25
CA VAL A 1008 5.21 30.22 -9.55
C VAL A 1008 5.82 28.83 -9.76
N LEU A 1009 6.59 28.35 -8.78
CA LEU A 1009 7.18 27.00 -8.79
C LEU A 1009 6.11 25.92 -9.02
N TYR A 1010 5.02 25.98 -8.25
CA TYR A 1010 3.93 25.02 -8.36
C TYR A 1010 3.27 25.06 -9.75
N VAL A 1011 3.03 26.24 -10.32
CA VAL A 1011 2.48 26.37 -11.68
C VAL A 1011 3.42 25.74 -12.70
N PHE A 1012 4.70 26.09 -12.72
CA PHE A 1012 5.67 25.49 -13.66
C PHE A 1012 5.75 23.98 -13.50
N ARG A 1013 5.76 23.47 -12.27
CA ARG A 1013 5.72 22.02 -12.03
C ARG A 1013 4.45 21.38 -12.60
N THR A 1014 3.28 22.03 -12.52
CA THR A 1014 2.03 21.48 -13.10
C THR A 1014 1.99 21.47 -14.63
N LEU A 1015 2.88 22.24 -15.29
CA LEU A 1015 3.00 22.27 -16.74
C LEU A 1015 3.91 21.17 -17.27
N VAL A 1016 4.78 20.59 -16.43
CA VAL A 1016 5.62 19.44 -16.78
C VAL A 1016 4.77 18.17 -16.76
N ASP A 1017 4.52 17.59 -17.94
CA ASP A 1017 3.74 16.35 -18.12
C ASP A 1017 4.61 15.09 -17.92
N ASP A 1018 5.40 15.09 -16.84
CA ASP A 1018 6.27 13.99 -16.42
C ASP A 1018 6.32 13.90 -14.89
N GLU A 1019 6.68 12.73 -14.36
CA GLU A 1019 6.80 12.48 -12.92
C GLU A 1019 8.19 12.88 -12.40
N ILE A 1020 8.49 14.18 -12.42
CA ILE A 1020 9.69 14.74 -11.78
C ILE A 1020 9.41 15.13 -10.31
N PRO A 1021 10.40 15.04 -9.39
CA PRO A 1021 10.27 15.61 -8.05
C PRO A 1021 10.11 17.14 -8.15
N MET A 1022 9.49 17.76 -7.15
CA MET A 1022 9.53 19.22 -7.03
C MET A 1022 10.76 19.60 -6.19
N ASN A 1023 11.71 20.28 -6.80
CA ASN A 1023 12.95 20.68 -6.16
C ASN A 1023 13.37 22.07 -6.64
N ALA A 1024 14.49 22.58 -6.12
CA ALA A 1024 14.95 23.93 -6.45
C ALA A 1024 15.31 24.11 -7.94
N GLY A 1025 15.65 23.06 -8.67
CA GLY A 1025 15.96 23.15 -10.10
C GLY A 1025 14.74 23.49 -10.97
N CYS A 1026 13.52 23.39 -10.46
CA CYS A 1026 12.33 23.84 -11.20
C CYS A 1026 12.20 25.37 -11.33
N LEU A 1027 13.04 26.15 -10.64
CA LEU A 1027 13.18 27.61 -10.75
C LEU A 1027 14.57 27.93 -11.30
#